data_AF-A0AA38TIQ1-F1
#
_entry.id   AF-A0AA38TIQ1-F1
#
_cell.length_a   1.000
_cell.length_b   1.000
_cell.length_c   1.000
_cell.angle_alpha   90.00
_cell.angle_beta   90.00
_cell.angle_gamma   90.00
#
_symmetry.space_group_name_H-M   'P 1'
#
loop_
_entity.id
_entity.type
_entity.pdbx_description
1 polymer ?
#
loop_
_entity_poly.entity_id
_entity_poly.type
_entity_poly.pdbx_seq_one_letter_code
_entity_poly.pdbx_strand_id
1 'polypeptide(L)'
;MLSSPIFASQTIHNHLPLHNPFVGATTTIHPSSSAAAYSPTSLSLPNPTKKSNTRYIPARHNINAISTALSFITKSTTVKDLLKQLLGIPPFNLQLVSVDLDSNGNQKTVEANASFNLFEFLRDPKRHIYDCNFQVPTDFGDIGAVLVKNNFRQDFFFKTIALDDKITFTCDSWVHSTYDNPERRIFFSDKSYLPSDTPNGMKLLRTKDLESLRGNGEGERKSFERIYDYDVYNDVGSPDISESLLRPVLGGQEHPYPRRCRTGRAMSKADPSSESRTLTLFYIPRDEDFSEIKDISFSVRGLSSALHGVIPILAAVFTDKDAGFSSFTEINSLYNEGVHIPGLDKGLLSILPNLIDAANSAIKFDTPELIERDTFAWSRDDEFCRQMVAGINPYKIQLVTEWPLMSKLDPEVYGPAESSITKEIVEQELKGVMTFEEALEQKKLFMLDYHDILLPYVNKVRELDDTILYGSRTLMFLTPTGTLQPLAIELTRPPTDDGKPQWNRVYTPNGEATDGWLWKIAKAQVLSHDSFYHQLVSHWLRTHCAQEPYVIATNRHLSQMHPINRLLSPFFRYTMQINALARQLLINAQGIIETTFGPGEYNVLMSSDVYDQEWRFDQESLPGDLIKRGMAVEDPSAEYGLKLAIEDYPFANDGLLIWDAIKEFVTSYVTHYYPEDNLIKSDEELQAWWTEIRTVGHGDKKDEPWWPQLKTQDDLIQIVSTMMWVPSGHHATVNFGQYDYAGYFPNRPSTSRVKMPDEEPTAKEWENFLTRPESVLLDCFPSKIQAVTIMVVLDVLSSHSLDEAYIGGNAEAAWAAEPTIKVAYDVFSQRLKELEGIIDSRNVDPELRNRSGAGLIPFTLLKPDSEPGVTGKEPWSESRTTLPFYVPRDEDFSGIKGATFGVWTLYSILHAVLPTLDSVLMDKKKGFWSFRDINSLYDKGFNIPPLENGLLSALPRILKDEWPLMSKLDPEVYGPAESAISEEIIEQEIKGFMTFEEALEQKKLFLLDYHDLLLPNTETATIELTHPPNNGKPQWKHVYAPCWDASSWLWKLAKVRVLAHFAQVTISSNYVPVNFGQYDYAGYFPNRPTIARTKMPNEDPTPEEWQTFLKNPELVLLNCFPSQVQGTKVMFILDVLSSHSPDEKYIGIDMEAAWEAEPVIKIAFHDFNRRLKELECVIDLRNNDPNLSNRYGAGLMPYQLLKPFSEVTNKLNTRIRPDRSRRGYPGSIRAPD
;
A
#
# COMPACT_ATOMS: atom_id res chain seq x y z
N MET A 1 -33.34 47.26 -26.29
CA MET A 1 -34.67 47.50 -26.93
C MET A 1 -35.30 46.14 -27.22
N LEU A 2 -36.65 46.08 -27.30
CA LEU A 2 -37.53 45.07 -27.93
C LEU A 2 -36.94 43.67 -28.29
N SER A 3 -37.55 42.52 -27.95
CA SER A 3 -38.88 42.28 -27.33
C SER A 3 -39.08 40.82 -26.87
N SER A 4 -39.81 40.62 -25.75
CA SER A 4 -40.37 39.32 -25.29
C SER A 4 -41.69 38.96 -26.00
N PRO A 5 -42.30 37.76 -25.82
CA PRO A 5 -43.25 37.47 -24.69
C PRO A 5 -43.04 36.08 -24.00
N ILE A 6 -43.17 35.89 -22.66
CA ILE A 6 -44.40 35.77 -21.80
C ILE A 6 -45.09 34.39 -21.97
N PHE A 7 -45.58 33.64 -20.96
CA PHE A 7 -46.11 33.86 -19.57
C PHE A 7 -45.70 32.63 -18.68
N ALA A 8 -45.96 32.41 -17.36
CA ALA A 8 -46.48 33.10 -16.15
C ALA A 8 -45.97 32.30 -14.90
N SER A 9 -46.34 32.47 -13.61
CA SER A 9 -47.15 33.42 -12.82
C SER A 9 -46.55 33.52 -11.39
N GLN A 10 -46.25 34.70 -10.84
CA GLN A 10 -46.97 35.39 -9.74
C GLN A 10 -47.04 34.67 -8.36
N THR A 11 -46.84 35.28 -7.17
CA THR A 11 -46.39 36.64 -6.74
C THR A 11 -46.00 36.59 -5.25
N ILE A 12 -44.84 37.11 -4.80
CA ILE A 12 -44.55 38.48 -4.26
C ILE A 12 -45.24 38.86 -2.92
N HIS A 13 -44.42 39.18 -1.89
CA HIS A 13 -44.42 40.41 -1.04
C HIS A 13 -43.49 40.23 0.20
N ASN A 14 -42.82 41.24 0.81
CA ASN A 14 -42.19 42.47 0.30
C ASN A 14 -41.34 43.18 1.39
N HIS A 15 -40.43 44.09 0.98
CA HIS A 15 -39.84 45.23 1.75
C HIS A 15 -38.82 45.03 2.90
N LEU A 16 -37.54 45.22 2.56
CA LEU A 16 -36.59 46.15 3.23
C LEU A 16 -37.07 47.64 3.03
N PRO A 17 -36.53 48.74 3.66
CA PRO A 17 -35.08 48.96 3.93
C PRO A 17 -34.61 50.06 4.99
N LEU A 18 -33.29 50.36 4.97
CA LEU A 18 -32.55 51.62 5.36
C LEU A 18 -32.30 52.08 6.84
N HIS A 19 -31.00 52.08 7.23
CA HIS A 19 -30.16 53.17 7.83
C HIS A 19 -30.35 53.86 9.23
N ASN A 20 -29.26 53.81 10.04
CA ASN A 20 -28.57 54.92 10.76
C ASN A 20 -29.19 55.52 12.09
N PRO A 21 -28.49 56.39 12.90
CA PRO A 21 -27.74 55.92 14.09
C PRO A 21 -27.86 56.83 15.38
N PHE A 22 -26.94 56.65 16.35
CA PHE A 22 -26.58 57.51 17.54
C PHE A 22 -27.34 57.40 18.90
N VAL A 23 -26.59 57.00 19.94
CA VAL A 23 -26.42 57.56 21.32
C VAL A 23 -27.65 57.85 22.22
N GLY A 24 -27.64 57.36 23.49
CA GLY A 24 -28.51 57.92 24.55
C GLY A 24 -28.64 57.27 25.96
N ALA A 25 -27.59 57.33 26.80
CA ALA A 25 -27.65 57.55 28.28
C ALA A 25 -28.37 56.61 29.32
N THR A 26 -27.53 56.04 30.22
CA THR A 26 -27.61 56.07 31.73
C THR A 26 -28.50 55.14 32.60
N THR A 27 -27.94 54.83 33.80
CA THR A 27 -28.57 54.45 35.12
C THR A 27 -29.28 53.08 35.29
N THR A 28 -29.17 52.31 36.39
CA THR A 28 -28.16 52.11 37.49
C THR A 28 -28.59 50.93 38.42
N ILE A 29 -27.71 50.49 39.34
CA ILE A 29 -28.00 49.85 40.66
C ILE A 29 -28.26 48.31 40.72
N HIS A 30 -27.30 47.63 41.37
CA HIS A 30 -27.30 46.30 42.03
C HIS A 30 -27.94 46.36 43.45
N PRO A 31 -27.86 45.35 44.36
CA PRO A 31 -27.96 43.87 44.27
C PRO A 31 -28.95 43.30 45.35
N SER A 32 -29.07 41.97 45.50
CA SER A 32 -29.28 41.21 46.78
C SER A 32 -29.70 39.73 46.53
N SER A 33 -29.67 38.78 47.48
CA SER A 33 -28.70 38.47 48.56
C SER A 33 -29.08 37.19 49.34
N SER A 34 -28.12 36.32 49.70
CA SER A 34 -28.11 35.51 50.94
C SER A 34 -26.80 34.68 51.01
N ALA A 35 -25.82 34.81 51.90
CA ALA A 35 -25.65 35.36 53.26
C ALA A 35 -25.70 34.31 54.40
N ALA A 36 -24.57 34.15 55.10
CA ALA A 36 -24.45 33.64 56.46
C ALA A 36 -23.17 34.23 57.09
N ALA A 37 -23.26 34.79 58.30
CA ALA A 37 -22.12 35.41 58.99
C ALA A 37 -22.38 35.50 60.51
N TYR A 38 -21.31 35.42 61.32
CA TYR A 38 -21.28 35.83 62.73
C TYR A 38 -19.86 36.30 63.13
N SER A 39 -19.73 37.10 64.19
CA SER A 39 -18.48 37.79 64.58
C SER A 39 -18.38 37.97 66.14
N PRO A 40 -17.51 38.80 66.75
CA PRO A 40 -16.29 38.25 67.40
C PRO A 40 -15.97 38.70 68.85
N THR A 41 -15.21 37.88 69.59
CA THR A 41 -14.59 38.16 70.92
C THR A 41 -13.43 37.18 71.22
N SER A 42 -12.38 37.45 72.04
CA SER A 42 -11.76 38.70 72.53
C SER A 42 -10.51 38.41 73.41
N LEU A 43 -9.49 39.30 73.40
CA LEU A 43 -8.49 39.56 74.47
C LEU A 43 -7.64 38.42 75.10
N SER A 44 -6.32 38.49 74.91
CA SER A 44 -5.33 38.39 76.02
C SER A 44 -3.93 38.89 75.62
N LEU A 45 -3.33 39.78 76.43
CA LEU A 45 -1.89 40.12 76.39
C LEU A 45 -1.12 39.29 77.43
N PRO A 46 0.21 39.12 77.28
CA PRO A 46 1.08 39.89 78.16
C PRO A 46 2.30 40.53 77.45
N ASN A 47 2.99 41.40 78.19
CA ASN A 47 4.09 42.27 77.74
C ASN A 47 5.19 42.27 78.85
N PRO A 48 6.31 43.01 78.76
CA PRO A 48 7.58 42.61 78.13
C PRO A 48 8.76 42.45 79.12
N THR A 49 9.90 41.96 78.63
CA THR A 49 11.22 42.16 79.27
C THR A 49 12.23 42.81 78.33
N LYS A 50 12.95 43.82 78.82
CA LYS A 50 13.97 44.58 78.08
C LYS A 50 15.37 44.00 78.32
N LYS A 51 16.23 44.06 77.31
CA LYS A 51 17.54 44.72 77.41
C LYS A 51 18.11 45.07 76.04
N SER A 52 18.79 46.20 75.97
CA SER A 52 19.50 46.66 74.77
C SER A 52 20.92 46.09 74.73
N ASN A 53 21.51 45.99 73.54
CA ASN A 53 22.55 46.95 73.13
C ASN A 53 22.83 46.89 71.63
N THR A 54 23.19 48.03 71.06
CA THR A 54 23.40 48.26 69.63
C THR A 54 24.74 47.72 69.12
N ARG A 55 24.76 47.19 67.88
CA ARG A 55 25.68 47.69 66.84
C ARG A 55 25.29 47.24 65.42
N TYR A 56 25.65 48.10 64.46
CA TYR A 56 25.64 47.92 63.01
C TYR A 56 24.33 47.54 62.31
N ILE A 57 23.81 48.51 61.53
CA ILE A 57 22.98 48.27 60.36
C ILE A 57 23.91 48.32 59.14
N PRO A 58 24.23 47.19 58.48
CA PRO A 58 24.59 47.23 57.07
C PRO A 58 23.33 47.55 56.26
N ALA A 59 23.44 48.33 55.19
CA ALA A 59 22.29 48.65 54.35
C ALA A 59 21.73 47.38 53.71
N ARG A 60 20.47 47.02 54.05
CA ARG A 60 19.71 46.04 53.28
C ARG A 60 19.62 46.55 51.85
N HIS A 61 20.32 45.89 50.94
CA HIS A 61 20.07 46.06 49.52
C HIS A 61 18.69 45.46 49.23
N ASN A 62 17.91 46.12 48.37
CA ASN A 62 16.67 45.54 47.88
C ASN A 62 17.04 44.44 46.88
N ILE A 63 16.90 43.19 47.31
CA ILE A 63 17.19 42.00 46.55
C ILE A 63 15.93 41.15 46.59
N ASN A 64 15.39 40.83 45.42
CA ASN A 64 14.34 39.82 45.32
C ASN A 64 15.00 38.45 45.17
N ALA A 65 14.46 37.46 45.87
CA ALA A 65 14.84 36.06 45.67
C ALA A 65 13.86 35.45 44.66
N ILE A 66 14.35 35.10 43.48
CA ILE A 66 13.60 34.35 42.47
C ILE A 66 14.01 32.88 42.59
N SER A 67 13.07 31.99 42.89
CA SER A 67 13.28 30.55 42.74
C SER A 67 13.00 30.12 41.31
N THR A 68 13.50 28.95 40.95
CA THR A 68 13.49 28.47 39.57
C THR A 68 13.46 26.96 39.56
N ALA A 69 12.40 26.39 38.99
CA ALA A 69 12.28 24.97 38.77
C ALA A 69 12.81 24.62 37.37
N LEU A 70 13.93 23.90 37.34
CA LEU A 70 14.44 23.20 36.17
C LEU A 70 13.71 21.86 36.04
N SER A 71 13.31 21.44 34.83
CA SER A 71 12.82 20.07 34.62
C SER A 71 13.48 19.37 33.42
N PHE A 72 13.89 18.13 33.62
CA PHE A 72 14.49 17.28 32.58
C PHE A 72 14.22 15.78 32.77
N ILE A 73 14.52 15.04 31.69
CA ILE A 73 14.49 13.57 31.57
C ILE A 73 15.95 13.09 31.38
N THR A 74 16.28 11.84 31.74
CA THR A 74 17.63 11.29 31.52
C THR A 74 17.65 9.89 30.91
N LYS A 75 18.48 9.70 29.87
CA LYS A 75 18.99 8.39 29.44
C LYS A 75 19.89 7.79 30.54
N SER A 76 19.26 7.27 31.60
CA SER A 76 19.86 6.61 32.79
C SER A 76 20.75 7.48 33.70
N THR A 77 20.16 8.07 34.75
CA THR A 77 20.94 8.53 35.92
C THR A 77 21.46 7.31 36.70
N THR A 78 22.78 7.10 36.76
CA THR A 78 23.33 5.96 37.52
C THR A 78 23.36 6.24 39.04
N VAL A 79 23.38 5.19 39.85
CA VAL A 79 23.49 5.30 41.32
C VAL A 79 24.76 6.05 41.76
N LYS A 80 25.83 6.05 40.95
CA LYS A 80 27.05 6.84 41.21
C LYS A 80 26.81 8.35 41.06
N ASP A 81 25.88 8.77 40.21
CA ASP A 81 25.64 10.19 39.92
C ASP A 81 24.67 10.79 40.95
N LEU A 82 23.68 10.00 41.39
CA LEU A 82 22.90 10.31 42.59
C LEU A 82 23.80 10.49 43.84
N LEU A 83 24.83 9.65 43.99
CA LEU A 83 25.86 9.81 45.03
C LEU A 83 26.71 11.07 44.87
N LYS A 84 27.07 11.50 43.65
CA LYS A 84 27.76 12.78 43.41
C LYS A 84 26.89 13.99 43.74
N GLN A 85 25.60 13.94 43.40
CA GLN A 85 24.62 15.00 43.70
C GLN A 85 24.48 15.21 45.22
N LEU A 86 24.56 14.14 46.01
CA LEU A 86 24.60 14.19 47.48
C LEU A 86 25.95 14.67 48.06
N LEU A 87 27.01 14.81 47.26
CA LEU A 87 28.36 15.20 47.69
C LEU A 87 28.72 16.67 47.43
N GLY A 88 27.77 17.50 46.99
CA GLY A 88 27.87 18.97 47.10
C GLY A 88 28.63 19.71 46.00
N ILE A 89 28.92 19.08 44.86
CA ILE A 89 29.34 19.81 43.64
C ILE A 89 28.07 20.38 43.00
N PRO A 90 28.00 21.69 42.65
CA PRO A 90 26.82 22.27 42.00
C PRO A 90 26.63 21.65 40.60
N PRO A 91 25.52 20.93 40.33
CA PRO A 91 25.31 20.15 39.10
C PRO A 91 25.23 21.04 37.86
N PHE A 92 24.49 22.14 37.95
CA PHE A 92 24.35 23.14 36.90
C PHE A 92 24.58 24.53 37.48
N ASN A 93 25.17 25.41 36.67
CA ASN A 93 25.34 26.82 36.99
C ASN A 93 24.62 27.64 35.92
N LEU A 94 23.67 28.47 36.35
CA LEU A 94 22.80 29.28 35.50
C LEU A 94 23.17 30.75 35.63
N GLN A 95 23.07 31.49 34.54
CA GLN A 95 23.26 32.93 34.48
C GLN A 95 22.05 33.58 33.81
N LEU A 96 21.24 34.32 34.56
CA LEU A 96 20.16 35.15 34.02
C LEU A 96 20.76 36.40 33.37
N VAL A 97 20.18 36.84 32.25
CA VAL A 97 20.61 38.04 31.51
C VAL A 97 19.41 38.95 31.26
N SER A 98 19.56 40.23 31.59
CA SER A 98 18.53 41.25 31.38
C SER A 98 18.40 41.65 29.92
N VAL A 99 17.18 42.04 29.51
CA VAL A 99 16.93 42.76 28.25
C VAL A 99 17.64 44.12 28.19
N ASP A 100 17.96 44.69 29.35
CA ASP A 100 18.65 45.97 29.51
C ASP A 100 20.17 45.85 29.65
N LEU A 101 20.87 46.89 29.22
CA LEU A 101 22.28 47.12 29.53
C LEU A 101 22.44 47.91 30.85
N ASP A 102 23.61 47.80 31.47
CA ASP A 102 24.02 48.64 32.60
C ASP A 102 24.30 50.10 32.14
N SER A 103 24.59 50.99 33.09
CA SER A 103 24.89 52.41 32.81
C SER A 103 26.17 52.64 31.96
N ASN A 104 26.94 51.59 31.68
CA ASN A 104 28.19 51.61 30.94
C ASN A 104 28.07 50.89 29.58
N GLY A 105 26.92 50.28 29.27
CA GLY A 105 26.67 49.51 28.04
C GLY A 105 26.98 48.02 28.13
N ASN A 106 27.24 47.46 29.31
CA ASN A 106 27.45 46.02 29.51
C ASN A 106 26.13 45.26 29.74
N GLN A 107 26.11 43.95 29.50
CA GLN A 107 24.97 43.11 29.88
C GLN A 107 24.85 43.00 31.40
N LYS A 108 23.66 43.26 31.95
CA LYS A 108 23.37 42.93 33.37
C LYS A 108 23.17 41.41 33.49
N THR A 109 23.91 40.75 34.39
CA THR A 109 23.77 39.30 34.63
C THR A 109 23.76 38.94 36.10
N VAL A 110 23.02 37.89 36.49
CA VAL A 110 23.05 37.30 37.84
C VAL A 110 23.25 35.80 37.71
N GLU A 111 24.23 35.24 38.42
CA GLU A 111 24.48 33.80 38.46
C GLU A 111 23.94 33.13 39.73
N ALA A 112 23.48 31.89 39.59
CA ALA A 112 23.20 31.00 40.70
C ALA A 112 23.50 29.53 40.33
N ASN A 113 23.63 28.69 41.35
CA ASN A 113 23.85 27.25 41.19
C ASN A 113 22.55 26.49 41.45
N ALA A 114 22.22 25.52 40.60
CA ALA A 114 21.09 24.64 40.78
C ALA A 114 21.35 23.64 41.92
N SER A 115 20.29 23.21 42.59
CA SER A 115 20.32 22.21 43.67
C SER A 115 19.25 21.15 43.43
N PHE A 116 19.52 19.87 43.72
CA PHE A 116 18.61 18.78 43.35
C PHE A 116 17.39 18.71 44.28
N ASN A 117 16.18 18.77 43.71
CA ASN A 117 14.94 18.64 44.45
C ASN A 117 14.61 17.16 44.68
N LEU A 118 15.22 16.61 45.73
CA LEU A 118 15.01 15.22 46.15
C LEU A 118 13.54 14.92 46.51
N PHE A 119 12.76 15.92 46.92
CA PHE A 119 11.36 15.72 47.31
C PHE A 119 10.47 15.47 46.09
N GLU A 120 10.59 16.28 45.04
CA GLU A 120 9.85 16.05 43.79
C GLU A 120 10.33 14.79 43.05
N PHE A 121 11.63 14.46 43.09
CA PHE A 121 12.11 13.18 42.55
C PHE A 121 11.53 11.96 43.28
N LEU A 122 11.31 12.04 44.59
CA LEU A 122 10.62 10.98 45.35
C LEU A 122 9.10 10.93 45.08
N ARG A 123 8.54 11.94 44.41
CA ARG A 123 7.12 12.06 44.06
C ARG A 123 6.82 11.62 42.62
N ASP A 124 7.68 11.99 41.67
CA ASP A 124 7.69 11.46 40.29
C ASP A 124 9.14 11.17 39.87
N PRO A 125 9.63 9.92 40.02
CA PRO A 125 10.99 9.54 39.63
C PRO A 125 11.30 9.68 38.13
N LYS A 126 10.32 9.97 37.27
CA LYS A 126 10.54 10.30 35.85
C LYS A 126 10.89 11.78 35.62
N ARG A 127 10.70 12.64 36.62
CA ARG A 127 10.99 14.08 36.55
C ARG A 127 12.16 14.43 37.44
N HIS A 128 13.26 14.80 36.83
CA HIS A 128 14.40 15.35 37.56
C HIS A 128 14.20 16.87 37.70
N ILE A 129 13.86 17.33 38.91
CA ILE A 129 13.66 18.75 39.23
C ILE A 129 14.85 19.28 40.02
N TYR A 130 15.30 20.49 39.66
CA TYR A 130 16.37 21.20 40.38
C TYR A 130 15.94 22.64 40.67
N ASP A 131 16.11 23.04 41.92
CA ASP A 131 15.76 24.38 42.40
C ASP A 131 17.00 25.28 42.31
N CYS A 132 16.87 26.43 41.66
CA CYS A 132 17.90 27.46 41.59
C CYS A 132 17.37 28.77 42.21
N ASN A 133 18.17 29.45 43.05
CA ASN A 133 17.74 30.65 43.78
C ASN A 133 18.63 31.83 43.43
N PHE A 134 18.09 32.80 42.67
CA PHE A 134 18.81 33.97 42.21
C PHE A 134 18.61 35.17 43.14
N GLN A 135 19.68 35.93 43.38
CA GLN A 135 19.63 37.21 44.10
C GLN A 135 19.58 38.35 43.09
N VAL A 136 18.37 38.73 42.67
CA VAL A 136 18.16 39.69 41.58
C VAL A 136 18.02 41.13 42.13
N PRO A 137 18.85 42.09 41.67
CA PRO A 137 18.71 43.50 42.02
C PRO A 137 17.37 44.09 41.54
N THR A 138 16.80 45.04 42.28
CA THR A 138 15.53 45.70 41.88
C THR A 138 15.63 46.55 40.61
N ASP A 139 16.83 46.87 40.15
CA ASP A 139 17.13 47.61 38.91
C ASP A 139 17.63 46.70 37.77
N PHE A 140 17.52 45.38 37.93
CA PHE A 140 17.94 44.41 36.91
C PHE A 140 17.16 44.55 35.59
N GLY A 141 15.85 44.83 35.64
CA GLY A 141 14.97 44.82 34.46
C GLY A 141 14.50 43.41 34.08
N ASP A 142 13.74 43.30 33.00
CA ASP A 142 13.13 42.03 32.58
C ASP A 142 14.19 41.02 32.11
N ILE A 143 13.95 39.74 32.35
CA ILE A 143 14.90 38.66 32.04
C ILE A 143 14.62 38.13 30.63
N GLY A 144 15.55 38.35 29.70
CA GLY A 144 15.40 37.95 28.29
C GLY A 144 16.05 36.61 27.94
N ALA A 145 17.08 36.19 28.69
CA ALA A 145 17.79 34.94 28.44
C ALA A 145 18.33 34.30 29.73
N VAL A 146 18.55 32.99 29.67
CA VAL A 146 19.26 32.20 30.69
C VAL A 146 20.37 31.38 30.03
N LEU A 147 21.56 31.42 30.62
CA LEU A 147 22.76 30.77 30.10
C LEU A 147 23.24 29.66 31.04
N VAL A 148 23.21 28.42 30.57
CA VAL A 148 23.41 27.19 31.37
C VAL A 148 24.82 26.61 31.18
N LYS A 149 25.46 26.18 32.27
CA LYS A 149 26.59 25.23 32.27
C LYS A 149 26.20 23.93 32.95
N ASN A 150 26.63 22.82 32.35
CA ASN A 150 26.49 21.45 32.86
C ASN A 150 27.85 20.95 33.36
N ASN A 151 27.97 20.75 34.68
CA ASN A 151 29.22 20.35 35.33
C ASN A 151 29.39 18.82 35.43
N PHE A 152 28.47 18.03 34.86
CA PHE A 152 28.63 16.60 34.70
C PHE A 152 29.49 16.25 33.47
N ARG A 153 29.74 14.95 33.27
CA ARG A 153 30.45 14.36 32.11
C ARG A 153 29.49 13.72 31.09
N GLN A 154 28.24 14.14 31.11
CA GLN A 154 27.17 13.59 30.29
C GLN A 154 26.18 14.71 29.96
N ASP A 155 25.55 14.63 28.80
CA ASP A 155 24.59 15.62 28.35
C ASP A 155 23.22 15.41 29.04
N PHE A 156 22.44 16.48 29.14
CA PHE A 156 21.09 16.46 29.73
C PHE A 156 20.11 17.18 28.80
N PHE A 157 18.94 16.59 28.57
CA PHE A 157 17.89 17.22 27.76
C PHE A 157 17.04 18.15 28.62
N PHE A 158 17.28 19.45 28.52
CA PHE A 158 16.52 20.47 29.25
C PHE A 158 15.18 20.69 28.55
N LYS A 159 14.07 20.42 29.26
CA LYS A 159 12.73 20.65 28.73
C LYS A 159 12.26 22.08 28.97
N THR A 160 12.26 22.51 30.23
CA THR A 160 11.85 23.88 30.63
C THR A 160 12.71 24.43 31.76
N ILE A 161 12.85 25.75 31.74
CA ILE A 161 13.34 26.55 32.88
C ILE A 161 12.21 27.53 33.23
N ALA A 162 11.64 27.39 34.43
CA ALA A 162 10.52 28.22 34.87
C ALA A 162 10.91 29.08 36.08
N LEU A 163 10.71 30.40 35.98
CA LEU A 163 10.93 31.37 37.07
C LEU A 163 9.60 31.63 37.80
N ASP A 164 9.65 31.86 39.12
CA ASP A 164 8.46 32.15 39.95
C ASP A 164 7.61 33.33 39.41
N ASP A 165 8.24 34.32 38.78
CA ASP A 165 7.61 35.52 38.21
C ASP A 165 6.90 35.29 36.85
N LYS A 166 6.49 34.04 36.56
CA LYS A 166 5.78 33.58 35.34
C LYS A 166 6.57 33.61 34.03
N ILE A 167 7.88 33.85 34.06
CA ILE A 167 8.71 33.73 32.86
C ILE A 167 9.09 32.26 32.66
N THR A 168 8.71 31.70 31.51
CA THR A 168 9.15 30.39 31.05
C THR A 168 10.14 30.54 29.90
N PHE A 169 11.13 29.65 29.91
CA PHE A 169 12.01 29.37 28.79
C PHE A 169 11.72 27.94 28.35
N THR A 170 11.12 27.76 27.19
CA THR A 170 10.91 26.45 26.57
C THR A 170 12.20 26.07 25.85
N CYS A 171 12.87 25.05 26.37
CA CYS A 171 14.24 24.73 25.99
C CYS A 171 14.31 23.60 24.96
N ASP A 172 13.59 22.50 25.24
CA ASP A 172 13.57 21.22 24.52
C ASP A 172 14.88 20.90 23.73
N SER A 173 16.01 20.90 24.45
CA SER A 173 17.36 20.88 23.85
C SER A 173 18.40 20.22 24.77
N TRP A 174 19.40 19.57 24.19
CA TRP A 174 20.49 18.91 24.91
C TRP A 174 21.56 19.91 25.35
N VAL A 175 21.80 20.04 26.66
CA VAL A 175 22.91 20.84 27.21
C VAL A 175 24.15 19.95 27.36
N HIS A 176 25.15 20.22 26.52
CA HIS A 176 26.41 19.48 26.46
C HIS A 176 27.22 19.54 27.77
N SER A 177 28.03 18.51 28.03
CA SER A 177 28.97 18.50 29.16
C SER A 177 30.11 19.52 29.01
N THR A 178 30.49 20.18 30.12
CA THR A 178 31.59 21.18 30.12
C THR A 178 32.99 20.57 29.93
N TYR A 179 33.11 19.24 29.91
CA TYR A 179 34.34 18.55 29.50
C TYR A 179 34.49 18.43 27.98
N ASP A 180 33.39 18.60 27.24
CA ASP A 180 33.30 18.42 25.78
C ASP A 180 33.24 19.79 25.08
N ASN A 181 32.44 20.73 25.62
CA ASN A 181 32.53 22.16 25.30
C ASN A 181 32.32 23.03 26.57
N PRO A 182 33.28 23.90 26.96
CA PRO A 182 33.21 24.70 28.19
C PRO A 182 32.29 25.94 28.13
N GLU A 183 31.71 26.25 26.97
CA GLU A 183 30.83 27.41 26.77
C GLU A 183 29.47 27.27 27.46
N ARG A 184 28.77 28.41 27.63
CA ARG A 184 27.40 28.43 28.16
C ARG A 184 26.40 28.20 27.04
N ARG A 185 25.40 27.35 27.28
CA ARG A 185 24.26 27.19 26.36
C ARG A 185 23.21 28.25 26.63
N ILE A 186 22.85 28.98 25.58
CA ILE A 186 21.93 30.12 25.62
C ILE A 186 20.50 29.58 25.43
N PHE A 187 19.56 30.08 26.23
CA PHE A 187 18.12 29.94 26.00
C PHE A 187 17.47 31.32 26.11
N PHE A 188 16.61 31.66 25.15
CA PHE A 188 15.85 32.91 25.12
C PHE A 188 14.44 32.69 25.67
N SER A 189 13.82 33.73 26.23
CA SER A 189 12.41 33.69 26.64
C SER A 189 11.49 33.36 25.45
N ASP A 190 10.32 32.78 25.70
CA ASP A 190 9.32 32.41 24.68
C ASP A 190 8.61 33.62 24.02
N LYS A 191 9.30 34.75 23.84
CA LYS A 191 8.80 35.95 23.16
C LYS A 191 9.64 36.23 21.92
N SER A 192 8.97 36.34 20.77
CA SER A 192 9.60 36.62 19.49
C SER A 192 10.00 38.09 19.32
N TYR A 193 11.04 38.32 18.51
CA TYR A 193 11.56 39.64 18.12
C TYR A 193 12.15 39.58 16.70
N LEU A 194 11.90 40.61 15.89
CA LEU A 194 12.70 40.89 14.69
C LEU A 194 14.14 41.30 15.08
N PRO A 195 15.12 41.26 14.17
CA PRO A 195 16.48 41.75 14.46
C PRO A 195 16.52 43.23 14.88
N SER A 196 15.67 44.07 14.27
CA SER A 196 15.47 45.48 14.63
C SER A 196 15.03 45.67 16.09
N ASP A 197 14.10 44.83 16.53
CA ASP A 197 13.33 44.99 17.77
C ASP A 197 13.97 44.26 18.95
N THR A 198 15.04 43.51 18.68
CA THR A 198 15.79 42.77 19.69
C THR A 198 16.31 43.72 20.79
N PRO A 199 16.01 43.47 22.08
CA PRO A 199 16.48 44.34 23.16
C PRO A 199 18.00 44.45 23.20
N ASN A 200 18.52 45.61 23.61
CA ASN A 200 19.96 45.89 23.50
C ASN A 200 20.83 44.96 24.38
N GLY A 201 20.31 44.45 25.49
CA GLY A 201 20.96 43.40 26.30
C GLY A 201 21.00 42.03 25.61
N MET A 202 20.07 41.75 24.68
CA MET A 202 19.96 40.47 23.97
C MET A 202 20.75 40.42 22.66
N LYS A 203 21.02 41.56 21.99
CA LYS A 203 21.69 41.60 20.68
C LYS A 203 22.99 40.78 20.61
N LEU A 204 23.86 40.90 21.61
CA LEU A 204 25.12 40.13 21.66
C LEU A 204 24.91 38.61 21.80
N LEU A 205 23.83 38.17 22.45
CA LEU A 205 23.48 36.74 22.54
C LEU A 205 22.86 36.24 21.24
N ARG A 206 22.00 37.04 20.60
CA ARG A 206 21.38 36.73 19.30
C ARG A 206 22.45 36.42 18.25
N THR A 207 23.46 37.29 18.14
CA THR A 207 24.61 37.08 17.24
C THR A 207 25.41 35.83 17.62
N LYS A 208 25.78 35.67 18.89
CA LYS A 208 26.62 34.54 19.35
C LYS A 208 25.97 33.16 19.18
N ASP A 209 24.66 33.05 19.41
CA ASP A 209 23.95 31.79 19.21
C ASP A 209 24.00 31.40 17.72
N LEU A 210 23.69 32.33 16.80
CA LEU A 210 23.78 32.12 15.36
C LEU A 210 25.22 31.94 14.83
N GLU A 211 26.24 32.50 15.48
CA GLU A 211 27.65 32.19 15.21
C GLU A 211 27.97 30.74 15.62
N SER A 212 27.51 30.30 16.79
CA SER A 212 27.73 28.92 17.28
C SER A 212 26.98 27.86 16.45
N LEU A 213 25.79 28.20 15.92
CA LEU A 213 24.96 27.34 15.08
C LEU A 213 25.52 27.20 13.65
N ARG A 214 26.19 28.23 13.13
CA ARG A 214 26.90 28.18 11.82
C ARG A 214 28.26 27.50 11.91
N GLY A 215 28.96 27.61 13.04
CA GLY A 215 30.32 27.09 13.18
C GLY A 215 31.31 27.78 12.23
N ASN A 216 32.28 27.03 11.71
CA ASN A 216 33.37 27.55 10.88
C ASN A 216 33.57 26.83 9.52
N GLY A 217 32.71 25.89 9.15
CA GLY A 217 32.83 25.09 7.92
C GLY A 217 33.96 24.03 7.90
N GLU A 218 34.76 23.92 8.97
CA GLU A 218 35.93 23.04 9.02
C GLU A 218 35.75 21.85 9.97
N GLY A 219 36.61 20.83 9.78
CA GLY A 219 36.73 19.66 10.65
C GLY A 219 35.58 18.65 10.56
N GLU A 220 35.79 17.52 11.24
CA GLU A 220 34.79 16.47 11.42
C GLU A 220 33.87 16.81 12.59
N ARG A 221 32.56 16.77 12.36
CA ARG A 221 31.56 17.11 13.38
C ARG A 221 31.57 16.13 14.57
N LYS A 222 31.10 16.58 15.74
CA LYS A 222 31.10 15.81 17.00
C LYS A 222 29.69 15.75 17.58
N SER A 223 29.32 14.62 18.20
CA SER A 223 27.93 14.32 18.57
C SER A 223 27.25 15.32 19.52
N PHE A 224 28.00 16.14 20.24
CA PHE A 224 27.47 17.20 21.12
C PHE A 224 27.31 18.58 20.42
N GLU A 225 27.83 18.73 19.20
CA GLU A 225 27.79 19.98 18.43
C GLU A 225 26.39 20.25 17.85
N ARG A 226 26.04 21.54 17.70
CA ARG A 226 24.84 22.02 17.02
C ARG A 226 25.20 22.82 15.77
N ILE A 227 26.15 22.32 14.98
CA ILE A 227 26.69 23.04 13.82
C ILE A 227 25.91 22.60 12.59
N TYR A 228 25.05 23.49 12.11
CA TYR A 228 24.25 23.36 10.89
C TYR A 228 25.07 23.90 9.72
N ASP A 229 25.39 23.04 8.75
CA ASP A 229 26.20 23.40 7.59
C ASP A 229 25.94 22.44 6.42
N TYR A 230 26.32 22.85 5.21
CA TYR A 230 25.95 22.15 3.96
C TYR A 230 27.08 21.30 3.40
N ASP A 231 26.71 20.20 2.75
CA ASP A 231 27.60 19.37 1.94
C ASP A 231 26.81 18.64 0.84
N VAL A 232 27.52 18.05 -0.12
CA VAL A 232 26.96 17.32 -1.26
C VAL A 232 26.71 15.85 -0.91
N TYR A 233 25.86 15.14 -1.65
CA TYR A 233 25.62 13.71 -1.46
C TYR A 233 26.79 12.89 -2.05
N ASN A 234 27.91 12.90 -1.33
CA ASN A 234 29.12 12.12 -1.59
C ASN A 234 29.40 11.08 -0.48
N ASP A 235 28.48 10.93 0.49
CA ASP A 235 28.53 9.93 1.58
C ASP A 235 27.74 8.65 1.27
N VAL A 236 27.20 8.54 0.05
CA VAL A 236 26.33 7.46 -0.43
C VAL A 236 27.13 6.24 -0.92
N GLY A 237 28.25 6.48 -1.63
CA GLY A 237 29.14 5.44 -2.16
C GLY A 237 30.14 4.88 -1.13
N SER A 238 30.63 3.67 -1.35
CA SER A 238 31.63 2.99 -0.48
C SER A 238 32.94 2.57 -1.22
N PRO A 239 33.59 3.45 -2.03
CA PRO A 239 34.73 3.08 -2.87
C PRO A 239 35.96 2.54 -2.11
N ASP A 240 36.14 2.89 -0.82
CA ASP A 240 37.18 2.32 0.05
C ASP A 240 37.00 0.80 0.34
N ILE A 241 35.83 0.23 0.04
CA ILE A 241 35.52 -1.20 0.20
C ILE A 241 35.64 -1.95 -1.12
N SER A 242 35.09 -1.38 -2.21
CA SER A 242 35.19 -1.90 -3.58
C SER A 242 34.90 -0.78 -4.58
N GLU A 243 35.58 -0.80 -5.73
CA GLU A 243 35.34 0.10 -6.86
C GLU A 243 33.89 0.00 -7.36
N SER A 244 33.29 -1.19 -7.31
CA SER A 244 31.88 -1.46 -7.63
C SER A 244 30.86 -0.88 -6.62
N LEU A 245 31.32 -0.11 -5.63
CA LEU A 245 30.48 0.63 -4.68
C LEU A 245 30.69 2.15 -4.80
N LEU A 246 31.46 2.61 -5.79
CA LEU A 246 31.51 4.01 -6.16
C LEU A 246 30.12 4.47 -6.64
N ARG A 247 29.73 5.68 -6.26
CA ARG A 247 28.50 6.35 -6.72
C ARG A 247 28.87 7.78 -7.12
N PRO A 248 28.22 8.37 -8.14
CA PRO A 248 28.45 9.76 -8.49
C PRO A 248 28.11 10.69 -7.32
N VAL A 249 28.85 11.79 -7.21
CA VAL A 249 28.54 12.86 -6.24
C VAL A 249 27.33 13.64 -6.74
N LEU A 250 26.26 13.68 -5.95
CA LEU A 250 25.05 14.45 -6.28
C LEU A 250 25.07 15.80 -5.54
N GLY A 251 24.93 16.88 -6.30
CA GLY A 251 25.13 18.26 -5.88
C GLY A 251 26.29 18.90 -6.66
N GLY A 252 25.97 19.63 -7.72
CA GLY A 252 26.94 20.22 -8.64
C GLY A 252 26.31 20.63 -9.97
N GLN A 253 27.13 20.69 -11.04
CA GLN A 253 26.64 21.02 -12.39
C GLN A 253 26.44 19.78 -13.27
N GLU A 254 27.07 18.65 -12.95
CA GLU A 254 26.92 17.38 -13.67
C GLU A 254 25.73 16.58 -13.16
N HIS A 255 25.51 16.58 -11.84
CA HIS A 255 24.36 15.99 -11.17
C HIS A 255 23.78 16.99 -10.15
N PRO A 256 22.91 17.92 -10.57
CA PRO A 256 22.29 18.91 -9.68
C PRO A 256 21.47 18.26 -8.57
N TYR A 257 21.62 18.73 -7.31
CA TYR A 257 20.89 18.15 -6.17
C TYR A 257 20.75 19.10 -4.97
N PRO A 258 19.72 18.97 -4.12
CA PRO A 258 19.69 19.63 -2.82
C PRO A 258 20.92 19.29 -1.95
N ARG A 259 21.34 20.20 -1.09
CA ARG A 259 22.44 19.96 -0.14
C ARG A 259 21.94 19.29 1.15
N ARG A 260 22.78 18.44 1.72
CA ARG A 260 22.53 17.74 2.99
C ARG A 260 23.35 18.31 4.15
N CYS A 261 23.10 17.82 5.36
CA CYS A 261 23.89 18.14 6.54
C CYS A 261 25.36 17.70 6.36
N ARG A 262 26.28 18.66 6.46
CA ARG A 262 27.72 18.42 6.49
C ARG A 262 28.10 17.57 7.69
N THR A 263 28.86 16.50 7.44
CA THR A 263 29.39 15.62 8.49
C THR A 263 30.92 15.76 8.63
N GLY A 264 31.63 16.01 7.53
CA GLY A 264 33.05 16.40 7.54
C GLY A 264 34.03 15.30 7.98
N ARG A 265 33.64 14.03 7.85
CA ARG A 265 34.55 12.88 8.03
C ARG A 265 35.68 12.96 7.02
N ALA A 266 36.69 12.11 7.16
CA ALA A 266 37.76 12.02 6.16
C ALA A 266 37.19 11.64 4.77
N MET A 267 37.80 12.14 3.70
CA MET A 267 37.51 11.66 2.35
C MET A 267 38.01 10.21 2.17
N SER A 268 37.43 9.49 1.21
CA SER A 268 37.89 8.17 0.80
C SER A 268 39.33 8.23 0.25
N LYS A 269 40.06 7.12 0.39
CA LYS A 269 41.41 6.93 -0.13
C LYS A 269 41.41 6.41 -1.56
N ALA A 270 40.37 5.67 -1.94
CA ALA A 270 40.13 5.22 -3.31
C ALA A 270 39.64 6.37 -4.20
N ASP A 271 38.69 7.17 -3.71
CA ASP A 271 38.16 8.36 -4.39
C ASP A 271 38.13 9.57 -3.43
N PRO A 272 39.01 10.57 -3.63
CA PRO A 272 39.01 11.79 -2.83
C PRO A 272 37.77 12.70 -2.95
N SER A 273 36.81 12.41 -3.85
CA SER A 273 35.54 13.15 -3.95
C SER A 273 34.43 12.58 -3.05
N SER A 274 34.47 11.29 -2.73
CA SER A 274 33.57 10.61 -1.77
C SER A 274 33.97 10.85 -0.31
N GLU A 275 32.99 11.12 0.58
CA GLU A 275 33.21 11.15 2.04
C GLU A 275 33.22 9.71 2.58
N SER A 276 34.25 9.34 3.35
CA SER A 276 34.38 7.96 3.86
C SER A 276 33.21 7.57 4.77
N ARG A 277 32.76 6.32 4.64
CA ARG A 277 31.62 5.76 5.39
C ARG A 277 32.06 5.07 6.68
N THR A 278 31.13 4.96 7.63
CA THR A 278 31.36 4.44 8.98
C THR A 278 30.15 3.63 9.47
N LEU A 279 30.39 2.73 10.43
CA LEU A 279 29.35 1.97 11.15
C LEU A 279 28.77 2.74 12.35
N THR A 280 29.38 3.87 12.74
CA THR A 280 28.76 4.82 13.69
C THR A 280 27.70 5.63 12.98
N LEU A 281 26.65 6.08 13.68
CA LEU A 281 25.64 6.96 13.09
C LEU A 281 26.27 8.20 12.45
N PHE A 282 25.73 8.62 11.30
CA PHE A 282 26.13 9.87 10.65
C PHE A 282 25.79 11.07 11.56
N TYR A 283 26.60 12.12 11.50
CA TYR A 283 26.39 13.30 12.35
C TYR A 283 25.13 14.08 11.91
N ILE A 284 24.42 14.55 12.91
CA ILE A 284 23.40 15.60 12.86
C ILE A 284 23.61 16.55 14.05
N PRO A 285 23.15 17.81 13.95
CA PRO A 285 23.10 18.74 15.08
C PRO A 285 22.38 18.12 16.27
N ARG A 286 22.95 18.23 17.48
CA ARG A 286 22.54 17.47 18.67
C ARG A 286 21.04 17.52 18.99
N ASP A 287 20.36 18.62 18.68
CA ASP A 287 18.94 18.83 18.98
C ASP A 287 17.98 18.26 17.91
N GLU A 288 18.46 17.91 16.72
CA GLU A 288 17.68 17.25 15.65
C GLU A 288 17.51 15.74 15.90
N ASP A 289 18.17 15.21 16.93
CA ASP A 289 18.12 13.80 17.33
C ASP A 289 16.73 13.40 17.84
N PHE A 290 16.41 12.12 17.66
CA PHE A 290 15.13 11.56 18.05
C PHE A 290 14.94 11.61 19.58
N SER A 291 13.73 11.92 20.04
CA SER A 291 13.39 11.84 21.47
C SER A 291 13.58 10.41 21.98
N GLU A 292 13.72 10.20 23.30
CA GLU A 292 13.75 8.85 23.90
C GLU A 292 12.56 7.96 23.49
N ILE A 293 11.40 8.53 23.14
CA ILE A 293 10.21 7.78 22.75
C ILE A 293 10.25 7.43 21.26
N LYS A 294 10.67 8.36 20.39
CA LYS A 294 10.95 8.09 18.97
C LYS A 294 12.08 7.06 18.85
N ASP A 295 13.11 7.16 19.71
CA ASP A 295 14.22 6.22 19.90
C ASP A 295 13.77 4.78 20.17
N ILE A 296 12.61 4.60 20.81
CA ILE A 296 12.08 3.28 21.18
C ILE A 296 10.98 2.80 20.21
N SER A 297 10.21 3.71 19.60
CA SER A 297 9.02 3.36 18.80
C SER A 297 9.18 3.46 17.27
N PHE A 298 10.19 4.17 16.75
CA PHE A 298 10.34 4.42 15.29
C PHE A 298 11.79 4.42 14.78
N SER A 299 12.77 4.60 15.67
CA SER A 299 14.10 5.10 15.32
C SER A 299 15.01 4.18 14.49
N VAL A 300 16.22 4.68 14.26
CA VAL A 300 17.50 3.98 14.46
C VAL A 300 17.39 2.52 14.92
N ARG A 301 16.77 2.21 16.07
CA ARG A 301 16.66 0.83 16.57
C ARG A 301 15.69 -0.01 15.75
N GLY A 302 14.52 0.50 15.39
CA GLY A 302 13.61 -0.12 14.44
C GLY A 302 14.30 -0.39 13.11
N LEU A 303 14.70 0.69 12.44
CA LEU A 303 15.29 0.64 11.11
C LEU A 303 16.62 -0.14 11.07
N SER A 304 17.55 0.06 12.01
CA SER A 304 18.82 -0.65 12.06
C SER A 304 18.70 -2.09 12.59
N SER A 305 17.72 -2.43 13.44
CA SER A 305 17.49 -3.85 13.79
C SER A 305 16.82 -4.61 12.65
N ALA A 306 15.98 -3.95 11.85
CA ALA A 306 15.55 -4.50 10.57
C ALA A 306 16.75 -4.73 9.63
N LEU A 307 17.61 -3.72 9.46
CA LEU A 307 18.73 -3.70 8.50
C LEU A 307 19.98 -4.51 8.87
N HIS A 308 20.32 -4.61 10.15
CA HIS A 308 21.53 -5.30 10.63
C HIS A 308 21.21 -6.53 11.49
N GLY A 309 19.94 -6.71 11.86
CA GLY A 309 19.43 -7.91 12.52
C GLY A 309 18.62 -8.80 11.57
N VAL A 310 17.46 -8.33 11.14
CA VAL A 310 16.46 -9.14 10.42
C VAL A 310 16.87 -9.45 8.97
N ILE A 311 17.17 -8.44 8.16
CA ILE A 311 17.46 -8.58 6.73
C ILE A 311 18.68 -9.50 6.45
N PRO A 312 19.80 -9.43 7.21
CA PRO A 312 20.90 -10.39 7.07
C PRO A 312 20.51 -11.84 7.38
N ILE A 313 19.54 -12.06 8.29
CA ILE A 313 19.04 -13.41 8.59
C ILE A 313 18.05 -13.87 7.50
N LEU A 314 17.19 -12.98 6.98
CA LEU A 314 16.33 -13.27 5.83
C LEU A 314 17.16 -13.69 4.61
N ALA A 315 18.27 -13.01 4.34
CA ALA A 315 19.22 -13.37 3.27
C ALA A 315 19.94 -14.72 3.51
N ALA A 316 19.95 -15.23 4.76
CA ALA A 316 20.44 -16.57 5.08
C ALA A 316 19.34 -17.66 4.98
N VAL A 317 18.06 -17.28 5.12
CA VAL A 317 16.90 -18.17 4.87
C VAL A 317 16.66 -18.33 3.37
N PHE A 318 16.71 -17.25 2.60
CA PHE A 318 16.58 -17.26 1.14
C PHE A 318 17.94 -17.45 0.46
N THR A 319 18.41 -18.69 0.42
CA THR A 319 19.71 -19.09 -0.15
C THR A 319 19.84 -18.92 -1.66
N ASP A 320 18.72 -18.72 -2.35
CA ASP A 320 18.61 -18.40 -3.76
C ASP A 320 17.94 -17.01 -3.85
N LYS A 321 18.73 -15.98 -4.20
CA LYS A 321 18.31 -14.57 -4.13
C LYS A 321 17.30 -14.19 -5.20
N ASP A 322 17.35 -14.90 -6.32
CA ASP A 322 16.61 -14.58 -7.55
C ASP A 322 15.32 -15.42 -7.62
N ALA A 323 15.06 -16.22 -6.56
CA ALA A 323 13.91 -17.09 -6.43
C ALA A 323 12.60 -16.30 -6.26
N GLY A 324 11.82 -16.24 -7.35
CA GLY A 324 10.45 -15.75 -7.35
C GLY A 324 9.45 -16.66 -6.60
N PHE A 325 8.18 -16.27 -6.67
CA PHE A 325 7.06 -17.00 -6.09
C PHE A 325 6.45 -17.99 -7.08
N SER A 326 6.16 -19.21 -6.62
CA SER A 326 5.66 -20.31 -7.47
C SER A 326 4.14 -20.32 -7.68
N SER A 327 3.41 -19.47 -6.94
CA SER A 327 1.96 -19.26 -7.01
C SER A 327 1.56 -18.05 -6.16
N PHE A 328 0.39 -17.45 -6.42
CA PHE A 328 -0.21 -16.46 -5.51
C PHE A 328 -0.47 -17.01 -4.10
N THR A 329 -0.69 -18.33 -3.96
CA THR A 329 -0.79 -18.99 -2.64
C THR A 329 0.51 -18.88 -1.83
N GLU A 330 1.67 -18.83 -2.49
CA GLU A 330 2.98 -18.63 -1.82
C GLU A 330 3.22 -17.17 -1.46
N ILE A 331 2.69 -16.20 -2.22
CA ILE A 331 2.64 -14.79 -1.82
C ILE A 331 1.75 -14.62 -0.59
N ASN A 332 0.56 -15.23 -0.63
CA ASN A 332 -0.43 -15.14 0.43
C ASN A 332 0.00 -15.86 1.73
N SER A 333 1.04 -16.72 1.70
CA SER A 333 1.55 -17.37 2.91
C SER A 333 2.29 -16.39 3.84
N LEU A 334 2.90 -15.32 3.30
CA LEU A 334 3.60 -14.28 4.05
C LEU A 334 2.73 -13.64 5.15
N TYR A 335 1.44 -13.46 4.87
CA TYR A 335 0.47 -12.87 5.79
C TYR A 335 -0.24 -13.89 6.70
N ASN A 336 -0.04 -15.18 6.45
CA ASN A 336 -0.88 -16.25 7.00
C ASN A 336 -0.09 -17.24 7.86
N GLU A 337 0.99 -17.76 7.31
CA GLU A 337 1.90 -18.73 7.93
C GLU A 337 3.24 -18.06 8.33
N GLY A 338 3.61 -16.98 7.63
CA GLY A 338 4.82 -16.20 7.86
C GLY A 338 6.09 -16.85 7.31
N VAL A 339 7.17 -16.08 7.28
CA VAL A 339 8.52 -16.55 7.01
C VAL A 339 9.13 -17.05 8.32
N HIS A 340 9.23 -18.37 8.50
CA HIS A 340 9.87 -18.96 9.67
C HIS A 340 11.39 -18.72 9.67
N ILE A 341 11.93 -18.19 10.76
CA ILE A 341 13.35 -17.82 10.87
C ILE A 341 14.04 -18.63 11.99
N PRO A 342 14.98 -19.52 11.67
CA PRO A 342 15.73 -20.28 12.67
C PRO A 342 16.60 -19.39 13.58
N GLY A 343 16.51 -19.57 14.89
CA GLY A 343 17.42 -18.96 15.86
C GLY A 343 17.15 -17.48 16.20
N LEU A 344 15.99 -16.94 15.84
CA LEU A 344 15.64 -15.53 16.02
C LEU A 344 15.54 -15.13 17.50
N ASP A 345 16.29 -14.10 17.92
CA ASP A 345 16.34 -13.63 19.32
C ASP A 345 15.10 -12.81 19.70
N LYS A 346 14.47 -13.16 20.82
CA LYS A 346 13.33 -12.44 21.41
C LYS A 346 13.65 -11.00 21.80
N GLY A 347 14.92 -10.67 22.05
CA GLY A 347 15.36 -9.29 22.24
C GLY A 347 15.22 -8.47 20.95
N LEU A 348 15.71 -9.00 19.84
CA LEU A 348 15.66 -8.35 18.51
C LEU A 348 14.22 -8.27 17.97
N LEU A 349 13.38 -9.25 18.31
CA LEU A 349 11.94 -9.26 18.04
C LEU A 349 11.17 -8.15 18.78
N SER A 350 11.61 -7.66 19.94
CA SER A 350 10.87 -6.63 20.70
C SER A 350 10.77 -5.24 20.03
N ILE A 351 11.28 -5.13 18.80
CA ILE A 351 11.53 -3.89 18.05
C ILE A 351 10.64 -3.77 16.79
N LEU A 352 10.01 -4.86 16.31
CA LEU A 352 9.08 -4.86 15.17
C LEU A 352 7.72 -5.49 15.57
N PRO A 353 7.03 -4.95 16.59
CA PRO A 353 5.99 -5.67 17.34
C PRO A 353 4.80 -6.18 16.51
N ASN A 354 4.50 -5.54 15.38
CA ASN A 354 3.39 -5.92 14.49
C ASN A 354 3.71 -7.19 13.68
N LEU A 355 4.96 -7.34 13.24
CA LEU A 355 5.36 -8.31 12.21
C LEU A 355 5.65 -9.73 12.73
N ILE A 356 5.22 -10.11 13.94
CA ILE A 356 5.84 -11.22 14.69
C ILE A 356 4.82 -12.21 15.25
N ASP A 357 4.84 -13.43 14.71
CA ASP A 357 4.24 -14.57 15.39
C ASP A 357 5.23 -15.13 16.44
N ALA A 358 5.13 -14.58 17.65
CA ALA A 358 5.99 -14.94 18.78
C ALA A 358 5.77 -16.36 19.33
N ALA A 359 4.71 -17.06 18.90
CA ALA A 359 4.50 -18.48 19.17
C ALA A 359 5.26 -19.35 18.16
N ASN A 360 5.38 -18.90 16.90
CA ASN A 360 5.85 -19.70 15.77
C ASN A 360 7.25 -19.36 15.26
N SER A 361 7.93 -18.36 15.83
CA SER A 361 9.27 -17.90 15.40
C SER A 361 9.31 -17.51 13.92
N ALA A 362 8.26 -16.83 13.46
CA ALA A 362 8.09 -16.39 12.09
C ALA A 362 7.82 -14.90 12.01
N ILE A 363 8.34 -14.26 10.95
CA ILE A 363 7.92 -12.92 10.54
C ILE A 363 6.65 -13.08 9.72
N LYS A 364 5.57 -12.48 10.19
CA LYS A 364 4.23 -12.57 9.60
C LYS A 364 3.71 -11.16 9.39
N PHE A 365 3.29 -10.86 8.17
CA PHE A 365 2.81 -9.54 7.78
C PHE A 365 1.29 -9.43 8.02
N ASP A 366 0.79 -8.25 8.35
CA ASP A 366 -0.65 -8.00 8.35
C ASP A 366 -1.15 -7.83 6.91
N THR A 367 -2.38 -8.25 6.64
CA THR A 367 -2.97 -8.12 5.29
C THR A 367 -3.43 -6.68 5.09
N PRO A 368 -2.95 -5.93 4.08
CA PRO A 368 -3.37 -4.55 3.84
C PRO A 368 -4.88 -4.40 3.67
N GLU A 369 -5.51 -3.33 4.18
CA GLU A 369 -6.99 -3.25 4.23
C GLU A 369 -7.63 -3.35 2.83
N LEU A 370 -6.97 -2.82 1.79
CA LEU A 370 -7.41 -2.96 0.39
C LEU A 370 -7.65 -4.42 -0.01
N ILE A 371 -6.76 -5.33 0.43
CA ILE A 371 -6.78 -6.76 0.12
C ILE A 371 -7.65 -7.54 1.12
N GLU A 372 -7.87 -7.04 2.34
CA GLU A 372 -8.88 -7.60 3.27
C GLU A 372 -10.31 -7.36 2.76
N ARG A 373 -10.56 -6.22 2.09
CA ARG A 373 -11.87 -5.85 1.53
C ARG A 373 -12.16 -6.50 0.18
N ASP A 374 -11.19 -6.55 -0.74
CA ASP A 374 -11.29 -7.19 -2.06
C ASP A 374 -9.94 -7.80 -2.47
N THR A 375 -9.82 -9.13 -2.40
CA THR A 375 -8.56 -9.82 -2.77
C THR A 375 -8.21 -9.71 -4.26
N PHE A 376 -9.13 -9.22 -5.11
CA PHE A 376 -8.91 -8.98 -6.53
C PHE A 376 -8.58 -7.52 -6.86
N ALA A 377 -8.63 -6.60 -5.88
CA ALA A 377 -8.46 -5.15 -6.07
C ALA A 377 -7.23 -4.79 -6.93
N TRP A 378 -6.07 -5.34 -6.59
CA TRP A 378 -4.79 -5.12 -7.30
C TRP A 378 -4.82 -5.48 -8.79
N SER A 379 -5.70 -6.39 -9.20
CA SER A 379 -5.78 -6.87 -10.58
C SER A 379 -6.73 -6.05 -11.46
N ARG A 380 -7.61 -5.24 -10.85
CA ARG A 380 -8.64 -4.45 -11.51
C ARG A 380 -8.07 -3.26 -12.28
N ASP A 381 -8.81 -2.79 -13.28
CA ASP A 381 -8.42 -1.66 -14.14
C ASP A 381 -8.90 -0.31 -13.59
N ASP A 382 -10.03 -0.30 -12.89
CA ASP A 382 -10.56 0.87 -12.20
C ASP A 382 -9.73 1.22 -10.96
N GLU A 383 -9.37 0.23 -10.13
CA GLU A 383 -8.49 0.47 -8.97
C GLU A 383 -7.09 0.93 -9.38
N PHE A 384 -6.52 0.35 -10.44
CA PHE A 384 -5.25 0.80 -11.04
C PHE A 384 -5.28 2.29 -11.39
N CYS A 385 -6.37 2.81 -11.95
CA CYS A 385 -6.49 4.24 -12.25
C CYS A 385 -6.88 5.08 -11.03
N ARG A 386 -7.71 4.56 -10.11
CA ARG A 386 -8.11 5.26 -8.88
C ARG A 386 -6.92 5.57 -7.98
N GLN A 387 -5.92 4.69 -7.91
CA GLN A 387 -4.69 4.94 -7.16
C GLN A 387 -3.89 6.15 -7.68
N MET A 388 -4.10 6.58 -8.92
CA MET A 388 -3.46 7.77 -9.49
C MET A 388 -4.08 9.09 -9.00
N VAL A 389 -5.23 9.03 -8.31
CA VAL A 389 -5.89 10.19 -7.66
C VAL A 389 -6.12 10.01 -6.15
N ALA A 390 -6.03 8.78 -5.64
CA ALA A 390 -6.36 8.42 -4.25
C ALA A 390 -5.39 7.41 -3.59
N GLY A 391 -4.31 7.01 -4.28
CA GLY A 391 -3.26 6.12 -3.75
C GLY A 391 -2.06 6.88 -3.18
N ILE A 392 -0.91 6.21 -3.08
CA ILE A 392 0.35 6.77 -2.53
C ILE A 392 1.12 7.71 -3.47
N ASN A 393 0.78 7.73 -4.77
CA ASN A 393 1.44 8.59 -5.76
C ASN A 393 0.46 9.45 -6.57
N PRO A 394 -0.41 10.25 -5.92
CA PRO A 394 -1.39 11.08 -6.63
C PRO A 394 -0.73 12.30 -7.33
N TYR A 395 0.59 12.40 -7.31
CA TYR A 395 1.39 13.54 -7.77
C TYR A 395 1.87 13.45 -9.22
N LYS A 396 1.80 12.30 -9.91
CA LYS A 396 2.33 12.17 -11.29
C LYS A 396 1.27 12.19 -12.40
N ILE A 397 -0.02 11.98 -12.09
CA ILE A 397 -1.08 12.11 -13.10
C ILE A 397 -1.13 13.53 -13.66
N GLN A 398 -1.23 13.66 -14.98
CA GLN A 398 -1.32 14.95 -15.68
C GLN A 398 -2.37 14.91 -16.78
N LEU A 399 -2.91 16.07 -17.12
CA LEU A 399 -3.81 16.26 -18.26
C LEU A 399 -3.04 16.14 -19.58
N VAL A 400 -3.62 15.47 -20.58
CA VAL A 400 -3.10 15.50 -21.96
C VAL A 400 -3.36 16.89 -22.56
N THR A 401 -2.28 17.62 -22.83
CA THR A 401 -2.31 19.01 -23.33
C THR A 401 -1.76 19.17 -24.75
N GLU A 402 -1.09 18.15 -25.28
CA GLU A 402 -0.54 18.10 -26.64
C GLU A 402 -0.86 16.75 -27.32
N TRP A 403 -0.99 16.74 -28.64
CA TRP A 403 -1.22 15.54 -29.44
C TRP A 403 -0.64 15.69 -30.87
N PRO A 404 0.02 14.66 -31.46
CA PRO A 404 0.37 13.37 -30.85
C PRO A 404 1.29 13.52 -29.64
N LEU A 405 1.39 12.48 -28.81
CA LEU A 405 2.31 12.47 -27.67
C LEU A 405 3.75 12.34 -28.17
N MET A 406 4.64 13.24 -27.73
CA MET A 406 6.02 13.33 -28.22
C MET A 406 7.03 13.22 -27.07
N SER A 407 8.07 12.42 -27.28
CA SER A 407 9.31 12.46 -26.50
C SER A 407 10.12 13.72 -26.81
N LYS A 408 10.78 14.26 -25.78
CA LYS A 408 11.71 15.41 -25.84
C LYS A 408 13.17 14.95 -25.92
N LEU A 409 13.43 13.64 -25.85
CA LEU A 409 14.75 13.04 -25.98
C LEU A 409 15.24 13.04 -27.44
N ASP A 410 16.57 12.95 -27.63
CA ASP A 410 17.22 12.93 -28.94
C ASP A 410 16.82 11.68 -29.77
N PRO A 411 16.15 11.85 -30.93
CA PRO A 411 15.73 10.71 -31.75
C PRO A 411 16.89 9.93 -32.39
N GLU A 412 18.08 10.53 -32.54
CA GLU A 412 19.26 9.82 -33.06
C GLU A 412 19.84 8.84 -32.03
N VAL A 413 19.60 9.08 -30.73
CA VAL A 413 20.04 8.21 -29.63
C VAL A 413 18.94 7.23 -29.23
N TYR A 414 17.70 7.70 -29.10
CA TYR A 414 16.62 6.95 -28.45
C TYR A 414 15.59 6.36 -29.41
N GLY A 415 15.71 6.62 -30.71
CA GLY A 415 14.76 6.21 -31.74
C GLY A 415 13.58 7.19 -31.92
N PRO A 416 12.55 6.84 -32.71
CA PRO A 416 11.39 7.70 -32.97
C PRO A 416 10.79 8.30 -31.70
N ALA A 417 10.51 9.60 -31.74
CA ALA A 417 9.97 10.37 -30.62
C ALA A 417 8.45 10.42 -30.56
N GLU A 418 7.75 10.15 -31.65
CA GLU A 418 6.28 10.08 -31.68
C GLU A 418 5.81 8.79 -31.00
N SER A 419 4.87 8.90 -30.06
CA SER A 419 4.29 7.77 -29.34
C SER A 419 3.50 6.85 -30.27
N SER A 420 3.58 5.54 -30.02
CA SER A 420 2.79 4.53 -30.73
C SER A 420 1.32 4.51 -30.32
N ILE A 421 0.89 5.31 -29.32
CA ILE A 421 -0.52 5.44 -28.92
C ILE A 421 -1.23 6.34 -29.94
N THR A 422 -1.71 5.76 -31.04
CA THR A 422 -2.37 6.51 -32.13
C THR A 422 -3.80 6.91 -31.77
N LYS A 423 -4.36 7.88 -32.53
CA LYS A 423 -5.75 8.35 -32.36
C LYS A 423 -6.74 7.17 -32.45
N GLU A 424 -6.53 6.26 -33.39
CA GLU A 424 -7.42 5.14 -33.70
C GLU A 424 -7.52 4.16 -32.53
N ILE A 425 -6.41 3.95 -31.79
CA ILE A 425 -6.40 3.16 -30.56
C ILE A 425 -7.26 3.84 -29.49
N VAL A 426 -7.17 5.17 -29.35
CA VAL A 426 -7.98 5.94 -28.40
C VAL A 426 -9.46 5.89 -28.76
N GLU A 427 -9.84 6.09 -30.02
CA GLU A 427 -11.25 5.98 -30.46
C GLU A 427 -11.83 4.57 -30.27
N GLN A 428 -11.02 3.53 -30.48
CA GLN A 428 -11.41 2.15 -30.20
C GLN A 428 -11.70 1.92 -28.72
N GLU A 429 -10.79 2.33 -27.82
CA GLU A 429 -10.89 2.05 -26.38
C GLU A 429 -11.86 3.00 -25.64
N LEU A 430 -12.16 4.18 -26.19
CA LEU A 430 -13.30 5.02 -25.81
C LEU A 430 -14.66 4.35 -26.09
N LYS A 431 -14.70 3.27 -26.88
CA LYS A 431 -15.84 2.36 -27.05
C LYS A 431 -17.16 3.06 -27.43
N GLY A 432 -17.05 4.18 -28.15
CA GLY A 432 -18.18 4.99 -28.61
C GLY A 432 -18.84 5.88 -27.54
N VAL A 433 -18.23 6.07 -26.37
CA VAL A 433 -18.74 6.98 -25.32
C VAL A 433 -18.65 8.45 -25.76
N MET A 434 -17.59 8.80 -26.48
CA MET A 434 -17.41 10.06 -27.23
C MET A 434 -16.31 9.87 -28.28
N THR A 435 -16.15 10.82 -29.20
CA THR A 435 -15.02 10.87 -30.15
C THR A 435 -13.71 11.28 -29.48
N PHE A 436 -12.57 11.05 -30.15
CA PHE A 436 -11.27 11.53 -29.69
C PHE A 436 -11.22 13.07 -29.58
N GLU A 437 -11.76 13.78 -30.58
CA GLU A 437 -11.82 15.24 -30.59
C GLU A 437 -12.62 15.79 -29.39
N GLU A 438 -13.78 15.20 -29.09
CA GLU A 438 -14.58 15.57 -27.92
C GLU A 438 -13.83 15.28 -26.61
N ALA A 439 -13.13 14.15 -26.50
CA ALA A 439 -12.35 13.79 -25.32
C ALA A 439 -11.18 14.76 -25.07
N LEU A 440 -10.54 15.25 -26.14
CA LEU A 440 -9.46 16.23 -26.05
C LEU A 440 -9.99 17.65 -25.75
N GLU A 441 -11.03 18.10 -26.46
CA GLU A 441 -11.66 19.42 -26.24
C GLU A 441 -12.25 19.55 -24.83
N GLN A 442 -12.91 18.50 -24.33
CA GLN A 442 -13.51 18.46 -22.99
C GLN A 442 -12.52 18.11 -21.87
N LYS A 443 -11.21 18.02 -22.18
CA LYS A 443 -10.14 17.73 -21.21
C LYS A 443 -10.38 16.43 -20.42
N LYS A 444 -10.73 15.36 -21.12
CA LYS A 444 -11.04 14.03 -20.57
C LYS A 444 -9.92 13.01 -20.70
N LEU A 445 -8.83 13.33 -21.42
CA LEU A 445 -7.66 12.47 -21.55
C LEU A 445 -6.58 12.87 -20.53
N PHE A 446 -6.13 11.90 -19.75
CA PHE A 446 -5.11 12.05 -18.70
C PHE A 446 -4.01 11.00 -18.89
N MET A 447 -2.82 11.24 -18.37
CA MET A 447 -1.72 10.27 -18.48
C MET A 447 -0.80 10.23 -17.27
N LEU A 448 -0.11 9.10 -17.12
CA LEU A 448 1.19 9.00 -16.47
C LEU A 448 2.24 8.97 -17.58
N ASP A 449 3.21 9.88 -17.56
CA ASP A 449 4.37 9.82 -18.46
C ASP A 449 5.64 9.62 -17.64
N TYR A 450 6.28 8.47 -17.86
CA TYR A 450 7.58 8.09 -17.35
C TYR A 450 8.60 7.85 -18.47
N HIS A 451 8.22 8.07 -19.73
CA HIS A 451 9.01 7.69 -20.89
C HIS A 451 10.35 8.41 -20.91
N ASP A 452 10.33 9.74 -20.91
CA ASP A 452 11.53 10.55 -21.12
C ASP A 452 12.49 10.51 -19.92
N ILE A 453 11.99 10.21 -18.73
CA ILE A 453 12.78 10.09 -17.49
C ILE A 453 13.49 8.72 -17.44
N LEU A 454 12.83 7.65 -17.90
CA LEU A 454 13.33 6.28 -17.72
C LEU A 454 14.07 5.73 -18.93
N LEU A 455 13.73 6.17 -20.15
CA LEU A 455 14.40 5.71 -21.37
C LEU A 455 15.94 5.92 -21.37
N PRO A 456 16.51 7.00 -20.78
CA PRO A 456 17.96 7.15 -20.58
C PRO A 456 18.64 6.12 -19.68
N TYR A 457 17.86 5.36 -18.90
CA TYR A 457 18.33 4.32 -17.98
C TYR A 457 18.05 2.90 -18.47
N VAL A 458 17.16 2.70 -19.44
CA VAL A 458 16.70 1.36 -19.86
C VAL A 458 17.84 0.39 -20.17
N ASN A 459 18.81 0.78 -21.00
CA ASN A 459 19.91 -0.11 -21.37
C ASN A 459 20.79 -0.42 -20.14
N LYS A 460 21.20 0.61 -19.39
CA LYS A 460 22.03 0.51 -18.18
C LYS A 460 21.42 -0.41 -17.11
N VAL A 461 20.10 -0.37 -16.93
CA VAL A 461 19.38 -1.19 -15.95
C VAL A 461 19.20 -2.63 -16.46
N ARG A 462 19.05 -2.83 -17.78
CA ARG A 462 19.00 -4.17 -18.40
C ARG A 462 20.35 -4.89 -18.49
N GLU A 463 21.45 -4.22 -18.13
CA GLU A 463 22.76 -4.83 -17.89
C GLU A 463 22.91 -5.38 -16.46
N LEU A 464 21.98 -5.07 -15.55
CA LEU A 464 21.94 -5.60 -14.19
C LEU A 464 21.21 -6.96 -14.14
N ASP A 465 21.63 -7.83 -13.21
CA ASP A 465 20.94 -9.10 -12.95
C ASP A 465 19.54 -8.88 -12.32
N ASP A 466 18.60 -9.77 -12.62
CA ASP A 466 17.27 -9.91 -12.00
C ASP A 466 16.35 -8.65 -12.04
N THR A 467 16.53 -7.77 -13.05
CA THR A 467 15.64 -6.62 -13.29
C THR A 467 15.52 -6.23 -14.77
N ILE A 468 14.42 -5.54 -15.13
CA ILE A 468 14.11 -5.00 -16.45
C ILE A 468 13.46 -3.62 -16.29
N LEU A 469 13.72 -2.73 -17.26
CA LEU A 469 13.15 -1.39 -17.34
C LEU A 469 12.62 -1.08 -18.74
N TYR A 470 11.62 -0.20 -18.83
CA TYR A 470 11.14 0.45 -20.06
C TYR A 470 10.92 1.95 -19.83
N GLY A 471 11.05 2.77 -20.88
CA GLY A 471 10.33 4.05 -20.92
C GLY A 471 8.84 3.74 -21.08
N SER A 472 7.94 4.40 -20.34
CA SER A 472 6.51 4.06 -20.38
C SER A 472 5.56 5.24 -20.31
N ARG A 473 4.41 5.09 -21.00
CA ARG A 473 3.25 5.99 -20.87
C ARG A 473 2.00 5.19 -20.58
N THR A 474 1.12 5.72 -19.74
CA THR A 474 -0.23 5.17 -19.51
C THR A 474 -1.25 6.25 -19.83
N LEU A 475 -2.12 6.00 -20.81
CA LEU A 475 -3.22 6.90 -21.18
C LEU A 475 -4.52 6.45 -20.52
N MET A 476 -5.27 7.40 -19.97
CA MET A 476 -6.51 7.22 -19.21
C MET A 476 -7.60 8.17 -19.70
N PHE A 477 -8.86 7.76 -19.53
CA PHE A 477 -10.05 8.53 -19.83
C PHE A 477 -10.85 8.83 -18.55
N LEU A 478 -11.22 10.09 -18.35
CA LEU A 478 -12.18 10.49 -17.33
C LEU A 478 -13.60 10.24 -17.83
N THR A 479 -14.22 9.17 -17.32
CA THR A 479 -15.55 8.72 -17.70
C THR A 479 -16.64 9.77 -17.38
N PRO A 480 -17.81 9.71 -18.04
CA PRO A 480 -18.98 10.51 -17.66
C PRO A 480 -19.45 10.28 -16.21
N THR A 481 -19.01 9.21 -15.55
CA THR A 481 -19.29 8.88 -14.14
C THR A 481 -18.30 9.49 -13.14
N GLY A 482 -17.27 10.20 -13.59
CA GLY A 482 -16.28 10.90 -12.73
C GLY A 482 -15.07 10.06 -12.31
N THR A 483 -15.00 8.80 -12.73
CA THR A 483 -13.89 7.89 -12.46
C THR A 483 -12.94 7.80 -13.67
N LEU A 484 -11.68 7.45 -13.42
CA LEU A 484 -10.70 7.18 -14.49
C LEU A 484 -10.78 5.72 -14.96
N GLN A 485 -10.64 5.51 -16.26
CA GLN A 485 -10.51 4.20 -16.90
C GLN A 485 -9.21 4.18 -17.73
N PRO A 486 -8.43 3.09 -17.77
CA PRO A 486 -7.27 3.01 -18.64
C PRO A 486 -7.70 2.83 -20.10
N LEU A 487 -6.89 3.35 -21.03
CA LEU A 487 -7.05 3.16 -22.47
C LEU A 487 -5.88 2.39 -23.07
N ALA A 488 -4.65 2.78 -22.73
CA ALA A 488 -3.44 2.22 -23.34
C ALA A 488 -2.23 2.31 -22.40
N ILE A 489 -1.31 1.35 -22.52
CA ILE A 489 0.04 1.39 -21.96
C ILE A 489 1.03 1.25 -23.12
N GLU A 490 1.93 2.22 -23.27
CA GLU A 490 3.10 2.16 -24.14
C GLU A 490 4.32 1.73 -23.32
N LEU A 491 5.08 0.74 -23.80
CA LEU A 491 6.38 0.33 -23.27
C LEU A 491 7.44 0.42 -24.37
N THR A 492 8.54 1.12 -24.07
CA THR A 492 9.63 1.41 -25.02
C THR A 492 10.99 0.95 -24.48
N ARG A 493 11.75 0.23 -25.30
CA ARG A 493 13.19 0.01 -25.17
C ARG A 493 13.89 0.81 -26.28
N PRO A 494 14.93 1.61 -25.97
CA PRO A 494 15.67 2.34 -27.00
C PRO A 494 16.48 1.37 -27.88
N PRO A 495 17.17 1.86 -28.92
CA PRO A 495 18.22 1.09 -29.59
C PRO A 495 19.27 0.58 -28.59
N THR A 496 19.87 -0.57 -28.88
CA THR A 496 20.87 -1.21 -28.00
C THR A 496 22.21 -1.38 -28.71
N ASP A 497 23.30 -1.39 -27.94
CA ASP A 497 24.69 -1.40 -28.43
C ASP A 497 25.06 -2.68 -29.23
N ASP A 498 24.29 -3.76 -29.09
CA ASP A 498 24.39 -4.96 -29.95
C ASP A 498 23.75 -4.78 -31.35
N GLY A 499 23.19 -3.60 -31.62
CA GLY A 499 22.69 -3.17 -32.92
C GLY A 499 21.19 -3.41 -33.15
N LYS A 500 20.40 -3.73 -32.11
CA LYS A 500 18.94 -3.82 -32.26
C LYS A 500 18.32 -2.42 -32.34
N PRO A 501 17.24 -2.25 -33.13
CA PRO A 501 16.47 -1.01 -33.13
C PRO A 501 15.70 -0.82 -31.82
N GLN A 502 15.14 0.39 -31.66
CA GLN A 502 14.09 0.67 -30.69
C GLN A 502 12.99 -0.39 -30.81
N TRP A 503 12.52 -0.91 -29.67
CA TRP A 503 11.30 -1.71 -29.59
C TRP A 503 10.27 -0.89 -28.84
N ASN A 504 9.07 -0.76 -29.40
CA ASN A 504 7.94 -0.05 -28.80
C ASN A 504 6.69 -0.92 -28.99
N ARG A 505 5.88 -1.05 -27.95
CA ARG A 505 4.62 -1.79 -27.98
C ARG A 505 3.55 -1.09 -27.16
N VAL A 506 2.35 -0.99 -27.74
CA VAL A 506 1.14 -0.53 -27.06
C VAL A 506 0.26 -1.73 -26.71
N TYR A 507 -0.26 -1.74 -25.48
CA TYR A 507 -1.21 -2.71 -24.94
C TYR A 507 -2.48 -1.97 -24.51
N THR A 508 -3.66 -2.57 -24.71
CA THR A 508 -4.95 -2.00 -24.27
C THR A 508 -5.73 -2.99 -23.37
N PRO A 509 -6.79 -2.55 -22.67
CA PRO A 509 -7.69 -3.40 -21.88
C PRO A 509 -8.54 -4.37 -22.74
N ASN A 510 -7.89 -5.32 -23.41
CA ASN A 510 -8.55 -6.39 -24.18
C ASN A 510 -8.91 -7.60 -23.29
N GLY A 511 -10.06 -8.22 -23.58
CA GLY A 511 -10.55 -9.43 -22.94
C GLY A 511 -10.14 -10.74 -23.61
N GLU A 512 -9.47 -10.70 -24.78
CA GLU A 512 -8.91 -11.91 -25.40
C GLU A 512 -7.79 -12.53 -24.53
N ALA A 513 -7.65 -13.86 -24.58
CA ALA A 513 -6.86 -14.59 -23.60
C ALA A 513 -5.37 -14.17 -23.55
N THR A 514 -4.72 -14.02 -24.71
CA THR A 514 -3.31 -13.60 -24.79
C THR A 514 -3.14 -12.15 -24.36
N ASP A 515 -3.88 -11.23 -24.98
CA ASP A 515 -3.77 -9.79 -24.73
C ASP A 515 -4.15 -9.44 -23.29
N GLY A 516 -5.18 -10.10 -22.73
CA GLY A 516 -5.58 -9.94 -21.35
C GLY A 516 -4.53 -10.43 -20.33
N TRP A 517 -3.56 -11.24 -20.73
CA TRP A 517 -2.38 -11.55 -19.92
C TRP A 517 -1.22 -10.59 -20.18
N LEU A 518 -0.98 -10.18 -21.42
CA LEU A 518 -0.01 -9.12 -21.76
C LEU A 518 -0.35 -7.80 -21.03
N TRP A 519 -1.63 -7.41 -21.00
CA TRP A 519 -2.15 -6.25 -20.27
C TRP A 519 -1.83 -6.31 -18.76
N LYS A 520 -2.00 -7.46 -18.11
CA LYS A 520 -1.66 -7.63 -16.68
C LYS A 520 -0.16 -7.44 -16.43
N ILE A 521 0.69 -7.96 -17.31
CA ILE A 521 2.14 -7.79 -17.20
C ILE A 521 2.53 -6.34 -17.50
N ALA A 522 1.93 -5.70 -18.51
CA ALA A 522 2.15 -4.28 -18.82
C ALA A 522 1.76 -3.35 -17.66
N LYS A 523 0.64 -3.62 -16.98
CA LYS A 523 0.28 -2.92 -15.71
C LYS A 523 1.33 -3.17 -14.63
N ALA A 524 1.84 -4.39 -14.46
CA ALA A 524 2.87 -4.68 -13.45
C ALA A 524 4.19 -3.92 -13.73
N GLN A 525 4.60 -3.79 -15.01
CA GLN A 525 5.75 -2.96 -15.42
C GLN A 525 5.51 -1.49 -15.06
N VAL A 526 4.38 -0.91 -15.47
CA VAL A 526 4.03 0.49 -15.13
C VAL A 526 3.94 0.71 -13.63
N LEU A 527 3.36 -0.22 -12.87
CA LEU A 527 3.27 -0.10 -11.41
C LEU A 527 4.64 -0.19 -10.73
N SER A 528 5.64 -0.86 -11.33
CA SER A 528 7.02 -0.80 -10.84
C SER A 528 7.70 0.52 -11.16
N HIS A 529 7.48 1.06 -12.36
CA HIS A 529 7.92 2.41 -12.73
C HIS A 529 7.34 3.48 -11.79
N ASP A 530 6.04 3.40 -11.52
CA ASP A 530 5.36 4.29 -10.59
C ASP A 530 5.84 4.11 -9.15
N SER A 531 6.25 2.90 -8.75
CA SER A 531 6.71 2.61 -7.38
C SER A 531 8.11 3.13 -7.08
N PHE A 532 9.08 3.03 -7.99
CA PHE A 532 10.37 3.69 -7.76
C PHE A 532 10.30 5.21 -7.98
N TYR A 533 9.50 5.73 -8.91
CA TYR A 533 9.32 7.18 -9.03
C TYR A 533 8.60 7.77 -7.81
N HIS A 534 7.57 7.09 -7.29
CA HIS A 534 6.96 7.41 -5.99
C HIS A 534 8.02 7.54 -4.91
N GLN A 535 8.83 6.50 -4.70
CA GLN A 535 9.74 6.45 -3.56
C GLN A 535 10.93 7.42 -3.70
N LEU A 536 11.47 7.60 -4.91
CA LEU A 536 12.65 8.42 -5.16
C LEU A 536 12.34 9.89 -5.44
N VAL A 537 11.20 10.17 -6.08
CA VAL A 537 10.84 11.53 -6.50
C VAL A 537 9.73 12.09 -5.62
N SER A 538 8.52 11.51 -5.67
CA SER A 538 7.36 12.05 -4.97
C SER A 538 7.55 12.07 -3.45
N HIS A 539 8.26 11.08 -2.92
CA HIS A 539 8.65 10.93 -1.52
C HIS A 539 10.06 11.50 -1.28
N TRP A 540 11.13 10.73 -1.53
CA TRP A 540 12.50 11.10 -1.13
C TRP A 540 12.99 12.47 -1.64
N LEU A 541 12.91 12.75 -2.94
CA LEU A 541 13.39 14.03 -3.47
C LEU A 541 12.54 15.21 -2.99
N ARG A 542 11.22 15.17 -3.28
CA ARG A 542 10.32 16.33 -3.11
C ARG A 542 10.02 16.64 -1.65
N THR A 543 10.12 15.67 -0.73
CA THR A 543 9.99 15.93 0.72
C THR A 543 11.37 15.92 1.40
N HIS A 544 11.98 14.76 1.61
CA HIS A 544 13.19 14.61 2.43
C HIS A 544 14.37 15.48 1.95
N CYS A 545 14.78 15.35 0.68
CA CYS A 545 15.94 16.08 0.17
C CYS A 545 15.68 17.58 -0.02
N ALA A 546 14.49 17.96 -0.50
CA ALA A 546 14.16 19.38 -0.70
C ALA A 546 13.99 20.13 0.63
N GLN A 547 13.56 19.46 1.71
CA GLN A 547 13.33 20.10 3.01
C GLN A 547 14.61 20.26 3.85
N GLU A 548 15.59 19.35 3.77
CA GLU A 548 16.84 19.40 4.56
C GLU A 548 17.60 20.76 4.44
N PRO A 549 17.73 21.36 3.25
CA PRO A 549 18.27 22.72 3.08
C PRO A 549 17.58 23.81 3.93
N TYR A 550 16.27 23.73 4.12
CA TYR A 550 15.51 24.75 4.86
C TYR A 550 15.73 24.61 6.36
N VAL A 551 15.86 23.38 6.87
CA VAL A 551 16.21 23.12 8.29
C VAL A 551 17.59 23.69 8.61
N ILE A 552 18.56 23.45 7.72
CA ILE A 552 19.93 23.95 7.84
C ILE A 552 19.94 25.48 7.81
N ALA A 553 19.31 26.12 6.81
CA ALA A 553 19.28 27.58 6.70
C ALA A 553 18.59 28.26 7.90
N THR A 554 17.48 27.69 8.36
CA THR A 554 16.66 28.26 9.44
C THR A 554 17.44 28.35 10.74
N ASN A 555 18.15 27.28 11.11
CA ASN A 555 19.01 27.29 12.29
C ASN A 555 20.29 28.14 12.13
N ARG A 556 20.76 28.36 10.88
CA ARG A 556 21.96 29.16 10.60
C ARG A 556 21.73 30.67 10.59
N HIS A 557 20.55 31.14 10.18
CA HIS A 557 20.29 32.57 9.96
C HIS A 557 19.16 33.14 10.80
N LEU A 558 18.12 32.37 11.12
CA LEU A 558 16.99 32.86 11.91
C LEU A 558 17.19 32.49 13.39
N SER A 559 17.37 33.47 14.26
CA SER A 559 17.53 33.23 15.71
C SER A 559 16.35 32.44 16.31
N GLN A 560 16.55 31.75 17.44
CA GLN A 560 15.44 31.19 18.24
C GLN A 560 14.44 32.25 18.76
N MET A 561 14.75 33.55 18.67
CA MET A 561 13.80 34.65 18.88
C MET A 561 13.07 35.10 17.61
N HIS A 562 13.52 34.69 16.42
CA HIS A 562 12.96 35.12 15.15
C HIS A 562 11.57 34.49 14.93
N PRO A 563 10.54 35.26 14.56
CA PRO A 563 9.18 34.73 14.42
C PRO A 563 9.09 33.61 13.37
N ILE A 564 9.75 33.75 12.20
CA ILE A 564 9.74 32.70 11.16
C ILE A 564 10.51 31.42 11.59
N ASN A 565 11.48 31.50 12.51
CA ASN A 565 12.11 30.31 13.12
C ASN A 565 11.06 29.57 13.96
N ARG A 566 10.40 30.28 14.90
CA ARG A 566 9.34 29.73 15.74
C ARG A 566 8.16 29.15 14.96
N LEU A 567 7.82 29.71 13.79
CA LEU A 567 6.76 29.18 12.92
C LEU A 567 7.16 27.87 12.22
N LEU A 568 8.39 27.77 11.72
CA LEU A 568 8.81 26.64 10.88
C LEU A 568 9.41 25.47 11.67
N SER A 569 10.07 25.69 12.82
CA SER A 569 10.76 24.62 13.56
C SER A 569 9.91 23.37 13.86
N PRO A 570 8.62 23.45 14.22
CA PRO A 570 7.78 22.26 14.40
C PRO A 570 7.63 21.40 13.14
N PHE A 571 7.68 22.00 11.95
CA PHE A 571 7.55 21.36 10.64
C PHE A 571 8.89 20.82 10.08
N PHE A 572 9.99 21.05 10.78
CA PHE A 572 11.32 20.53 10.45
C PHE A 572 11.79 19.41 11.40
N ARG A 573 11.05 19.19 12.50
CA ARG A 573 11.35 18.19 13.52
C ARG A 573 11.66 16.84 12.87
N TYR A 574 12.78 16.23 13.27
CA TYR A 574 13.21 14.88 12.87
C TYR A 574 13.69 14.70 11.40
N THR A 575 13.51 15.69 10.51
CA THR A 575 13.91 15.57 9.08
C THR A 575 15.41 15.26 8.92
N MET A 576 16.30 15.99 9.61
CA MET A 576 17.75 15.78 9.45
C MET A 576 18.20 14.40 9.93
N GLN A 577 17.58 13.86 11.00
CA GLN A 577 17.93 12.54 11.54
C GLN A 577 17.45 11.40 10.64
N ILE A 578 16.22 11.43 10.13
CA ILE A 578 15.76 10.39 9.19
C ILE A 578 16.56 10.44 7.87
N ASN A 579 16.91 11.62 7.38
CA ASN A 579 17.74 11.76 6.18
C ASN A 579 19.16 11.23 6.39
N ALA A 580 19.79 11.49 7.54
CA ALA A 580 21.11 10.95 7.87
C ALA A 580 21.09 9.41 7.93
N LEU A 581 20.03 8.82 8.51
CA LEU A 581 19.82 7.36 8.51
C LEU A 581 19.56 6.82 7.10
N ALA A 582 18.82 7.54 6.26
CA ALA A 582 18.56 7.14 4.88
C ALA A 582 19.85 7.12 4.02
N ARG A 583 20.71 8.15 4.14
CA ARG A 583 22.05 8.18 3.51
C ARG A 583 22.96 7.07 4.03
N GLN A 584 22.77 6.62 5.28
CA GLN A 584 23.57 5.56 5.85
C GLN A 584 23.07 4.14 5.51
N LEU A 585 21.74 3.92 5.42
CA LEU A 585 21.15 2.57 5.43
C LEU A 585 20.11 2.27 4.32
N LEU A 586 19.52 3.28 3.68
CA LEU A 586 18.45 3.09 2.68
C LEU A 586 18.94 3.30 1.26
N ILE A 587 19.47 4.50 0.97
CA ILE A 587 19.83 4.94 -0.40
C ILE A 587 21.32 4.77 -0.73
N ASN A 588 22.12 4.21 0.18
CA ASN A 588 23.55 3.97 -0.05
C ASN A 588 23.83 2.91 -1.12
N ALA A 589 25.08 2.85 -1.58
CA ALA A 589 25.58 1.73 -2.37
C ALA A 589 25.27 0.38 -1.67
N GLN A 590 24.55 -0.50 -2.35
CA GLN A 590 23.99 -1.77 -1.82
C GLN A 590 23.07 -1.61 -0.58
N GLY A 591 22.43 -0.46 -0.43
CA GLY A 591 21.34 -0.22 0.53
C GLY A 591 20.02 -0.85 0.08
N ILE A 592 18.95 -0.65 0.86
CA ILE A 592 17.63 -1.23 0.55
C ILE A 592 17.15 -0.82 -0.83
N ILE A 593 17.23 0.47 -1.16
CA ILE A 593 16.63 0.99 -2.39
C ILE A 593 17.32 0.39 -3.61
N GLU A 594 18.66 0.38 -3.65
CA GLU A 594 19.42 -0.26 -4.73
C GLU A 594 19.22 -1.78 -4.84
N THR A 595 18.86 -2.46 -3.74
CA THR A 595 18.71 -3.94 -3.72
C THR A 595 17.27 -4.42 -3.84
N THR A 596 16.29 -3.53 -3.90
CA THR A 596 14.85 -3.88 -3.97
C THR A 596 14.06 -3.14 -5.05
N PHE A 597 14.53 -2.01 -5.58
CA PHE A 597 13.86 -1.25 -6.65
C PHE A 597 14.58 -1.36 -7.99
N GLY A 598 13.81 -1.49 -9.08
CA GLY A 598 14.30 -1.88 -10.42
C GLY A 598 15.52 -1.14 -10.97
N PRO A 599 15.64 0.20 -10.85
CA PRO A 599 16.81 0.93 -11.36
C PRO A 599 18.14 0.62 -10.66
N GLY A 600 18.16 -0.25 -9.64
CA GLY A 600 19.39 -0.74 -9.01
C GLY A 600 20.28 0.39 -8.49
N GLU A 601 21.54 0.42 -8.93
CA GLU A 601 22.49 1.47 -8.55
C GLU A 601 22.23 2.85 -9.18
N TYR A 602 21.32 2.93 -10.16
CA TYR A 602 20.92 4.19 -10.79
C TYR A 602 19.78 4.91 -10.06
N ASN A 603 19.16 4.29 -9.05
CA ASN A 603 18.01 4.82 -8.32
C ASN A 603 18.22 6.28 -7.82
N VAL A 604 19.30 6.56 -7.08
CA VAL A 604 19.54 7.92 -6.54
C VAL A 604 19.99 8.89 -7.63
N LEU A 605 20.75 8.42 -8.63
CA LEU A 605 21.16 9.25 -9.77
C LEU A 605 19.95 9.75 -10.58
N MET A 606 18.98 8.88 -10.85
CA MET A 606 17.72 9.25 -11.51
C MET A 606 16.95 10.34 -10.73
N SER A 607 17.02 10.36 -9.40
CA SER A 607 16.42 11.46 -8.61
C SER A 607 17.16 12.80 -8.78
N SER A 608 18.43 12.80 -9.20
CA SER A 608 19.18 14.02 -9.57
C SER A 608 18.78 14.54 -10.95
N ASP A 609 18.60 13.65 -11.94
CA ASP A 609 18.06 14.03 -13.25
C ASP A 609 16.64 14.61 -13.14
N VAL A 610 15.79 14.04 -12.28
CA VAL A 610 14.43 14.54 -12.04
C VAL A 610 14.43 15.82 -11.19
N TYR A 611 15.37 15.98 -10.24
CA TYR A 611 15.60 17.29 -9.63
C TYR A 611 16.02 18.31 -10.68
N ASP A 612 16.84 17.94 -11.65
CA ASP A 612 17.27 18.87 -12.67
C ASP A 612 16.11 19.34 -13.55
N GLN A 613 15.34 18.38 -14.08
CA GLN A 613 14.33 18.61 -15.11
C GLN A 613 12.95 19.04 -14.57
N GLU A 614 12.51 18.50 -13.42
CA GLU A 614 11.12 18.67 -12.95
C GLU A 614 10.96 19.52 -11.68
N TRP A 615 11.94 19.59 -10.77
CA TRP A 615 11.78 20.22 -9.46
C TRP A 615 11.89 21.76 -9.49
N ARG A 616 10.90 22.44 -8.89
CA ARG A 616 10.86 23.91 -8.74
C ARG A 616 10.08 24.35 -7.50
N PHE A 617 10.66 25.22 -6.68
CA PHE A 617 10.04 25.69 -5.43
C PHE A 617 8.66 26.34 -5.63
N ASP A 618 8.47 27.10 -6.70
CA ASP A 618 7.18 27.76 -7.00
C ASP A 618 6.04 26.76 -7.28
N GLN A 619 6.40 25.53 -7.64
CA GLN A 619 5.49 24.45 -8.00
C GLN A 619 5.38 23.33 -6.94
N GLU A 620 6.07 23.44 -5.79
CA GLU A 620 5.87 22.52 -4.64
C GLU A 620 4.69 22.92 -3.75
N SER A 621 4.06 24.07 -3.98
CA SER A 621 2.75 24.39 -3.41
C SER A 621 1.66 23.55 -4.09
N LEU A 622 0.68 23.03 -3.33
CA LEU A 622 -0.40 22.21 -3.92
C LEU A 622 -1.15 22.91 -5.08
N PRO A 623 -1.52 24.20 -5.00
CA PRO A 623 -2.06 24.93 -6.15
C PRO A 623 -1.12 24.94 -7.37
N GLY A 624 0.17 25.20 -7.16
CA GLY A 624 1.16 25.25 -8.23
C GLY A 624 1.38 23.89 -8.91
N ASP A 625 1.43 22.82 -8.12
CA ASP A 625 1.54 21.44 -8.59
C ASP A 625 0.31 21.00 -9.40
N LEU A 626 -0.90 21.28 -8.89
CA LEU A 626 -2.16 20.97 -9.59
C LEU A 626 -2.30 21.74 -10.90
N ILE A 627 -1.92 23.03 -10.94
CA ILE A 627 -1.93 23.83 -12.17
C ILE A 627 -0.87 23.34 -13.16
N LYS A 628 0.37 23.06 -12.69
CA LYS A 628 1.48 22.52 -13.50
C LYS A 628 1.08 21.27 -14.28
N ARG A 629 0.38 20.35 -13.60
CA ARG A 629 -0.09 19.08 -14.18
C ARG A 629 -1.40 19.20 -14.98
N GLY A 630 -1.98 20.40 -15.09
CA GLY A 630 -3.28 20.63 -15.72
C GLY A 630 -4.47 20.03 -14.96
N MET A 631 -4.26 19.61 -13.71
CA MET A 631 -5.28 19.02 -12.83
C MET A 631 -6.17 20.07 -12.16
N ALA A 632 -5.77 21.34 -12.21
CA ALA A 632 -6.59 22.49 -11.83
C ALA A 632 -6.36 23.68 -12.77
N VAL A 633 -7.30 24.62 -12.77
CA VAL A 633 -7.15 25.97 -13.32
C VAL A 633 -7.58 27.00 -12.29
N GLU A 634 -7.05 28.22 -12.37
CA GLU A 634 -7.50 29.33 -11.54
C GLU A 634 -8.96 29.70 -11.87
N ASP A 635 -9.81 29.76 -10.84
CA ASP A 635 -11.20 30.18 -10.93
C ASP A 635 -11.57 30.97 -9.65
N PRO A 636 -11.57 32.32 -9.71
CA PRO A 636 -11.93 33.17 -8.58
C PRO A 636 -13.39 33.06 -8.09
N SER A 637 -14.22 32.20 -8.72
CA SER A 637 -15.56 31.87 -8.25
C SER A 637 -15.65 30.50 -7.55
N ALA A 638 -14.57 29.70 -7.59
CA ALA A 638 -14.45 28.46 -6.84
C ALA A 638 -13.95 28.71 -5.40
N GLU A 639 -14.30 27.81 -4.49
CA GLU A 639 -14.14 27.98 -3.03
C GLU A 639 -12.69 28.27 -2.60
N TYR A 640 -11.70 27.61 -3.23
CA TYR A 640 -10.26 27.79 -2.96
C TYR A 640 -9.53 28.54 -4.08
N GLY A 641 -10.26 29.29 -4.91
CA GLY A 641 -9.72 29.98 -6.09
C GLY A 641 -9.28 29.06 -7.25
N LEU A 642 -9.55 27.76 -7.14
CA LEU A 642 -9.19 26.73 -8.14
C LEU A 642 -10.41 25.90 -8.54
N LYS A 643 -10.50 25.58 -9.83
CA LYS A 643 -11.39 24.56 -10.37
C LYS A 643 -10.59 23.35 -10.81
N LEU A 644 -10.88 22.17 -10.25
CA LEU A 644 -10.25 20.91 -10.61
C LEU A 644 -10.71 20.39 -11.98
N ALA A 645 -9.84 19.64 -12.66
CA ALA A 645 -10.13 18.93 -13.91
C ALA A 645 -10.84 17.58 -13.67
N ILE A 646 -10.64 16.99 -12.49
CA ILE A 646 -11.37 15.83 -11.97
C ILE A 646 -12.07 16.30 -10.68
N GLU A 647 -13.41 16.29 -10.68
CA GLU A 647 -14.20 16.87 -9.58
C GLU A 647 -14.09 16.06 -8.28
N ASP A 648 -14.08 14.72 -8.36
CA ASP A 648 -13.73 13.83 -7.25
C ASP A 648 -12.28 13.36 -7.35
N TYR A 649 -11.34 14.24 -7.02
CA TYR A 649 -9.92 13.94 -6.90
C TYR A 649 -9.55 13.96 -5.40
N PRO A 650 -9.54 12.81 -4.69
CA PRO A 650 -9.57 12.82 -3.22
C PRO A 650 -8.39 13.55 -2.58
N PHE A 651 -7.17 13.30 -3.08
CA PHE A 651 -5.96 14.00 -2.65
C PHE A 651 -6.06 15.53 -2.84
N ALA A 652 -6.49 16.01 -4.01
CA ALA A 652 -6.59 17.45 -4.28
C ALA A 652 -7.72 18.11 -3.46
N ASN A 653 -8.87 17.45 -3.37
CA ASN A 653 -10.04 17.94 -2.64
C ASN A 653 -9.78 18.12 -1.14
N ASP A 654 -9.04 17.21 -0.52
CA ASP A 654 -8.72 17.28 0.91
C ASP A 654 -7.45 18.12 1.16
N GLY A 655 -6.46 18.02 0.27
CA GLY A 655 -5.23 18.80 0.34
C GLY A 655 -5.47 20.30 0.24
N LEU A 656 -6.43 20.75 -0.58
CA LEU A 656 -6.75 22.18 -0.70
C LEU A 656 -7.39 22.76 0.57
N LEU A 657 -8.13 21.96 1.35
CA LEU A 657 -8.65 22.37 2.66
C LEU A 657 -7.50 22.60 3.66
N ILE A 658 -6.52 21.70 3.70
CA ILE A 658 -5.33 21.82 4.56
C ILE A 658 -4.44 22.98 4.10
N TRP A 659 -4.24 23.13 2.79
CA TRP A 659 -3.47 24.24 2.20
C TRP A 659 -4.09 25.60 2.54
N ASP A 660 -5.42 25.75 2.44
CA ASP A 660 -6.11 26.99 2.82
C ASP A 660 -5.94 27.29 4.32
N ALA A 661 -6.15 26.28 5.19
CA ALA A 661 -5.97 26.43 6.64
C ALA A 661 -4.52 26.84 7.00
N ILE A 662 -3.51 26.23 6.35
CA ILE A 662 -2.09 26.63 6.49
C ILE A 662 -1.92 28.07 6.03
N LYS A 663 -2.44 28.43 4.84
CA LYS A 663 -2.25 29.76 4.25
C LYS A 663 -2.93 30.86 5.07
N GLU A 664 -4.09 30.64 5.67
CA GLU A 664 -4.75 31.60 6.57
C GLU A 664 -3.94 31.80 7.87
N PHE A 665 -3.44 30.71 8.48
CA PHE A 665 -2.61 30.80 9.67
C PHE A 665 -1.30 31.55 9.38
N VAL A 666 -0.60 31.20 8.29
CA VAL A 666 0.61 31.88 7.84
C VAL A 666 0.34 33.36 7.51
N THR A 667 -0.76 33.67 6.83
CA THR A 667 -1.17 35.06 6.53
C THR A 667 -1.37 35.86 7.81
N SER A 668 -2.06 35.29 8.80
CA SER A 668 -2.29 35.92 10.11
C SER A 668 -0.96 36.14 10.87
N TYR A 669 -0.07 35.16 10.82
CA TYR A 669 1.24 35.19 11.48
C TYR A 669 2.19 36.22 10.84
N VAL A 670 2.32 36.20 9.52
CA VAL A 670 3.15 37.15 8.75
C VAL A 670 2.62 38.57 8.90
N THR A 671 1.30 38.79 8.83
CA THR A 671 0.70 40.13 8.98
C THR A 671 0.94 40.71 10.38
N HIS A 672 1.00 39.88 11.42
CA HIS A 672 1.27 40.32 12.79
C HIS A 672 2.72 40.81 12.97
N TYR A 673 3.71 40.06 12.50
CA TYR A 673 5.13 40.41 12.67
C TYR A 673 5.68 41.35 11.58
N TYR A 674 5.15 41.27 10.37
CA TYR A 674 5.54 42.07 9.21
C TYR A 674 4.33 42.83 8.64
N PRO A 675 3.74 43.81 9.35
CA PRO A 675 2.60 44.60 8.85
C PRO A 675 2.91 45.50 7.64
N GLU A 676 4.19 45.65 7.27
CA GLU A 676 4.64 46.36 6.07
C GLU A 676 5.78 45.60 5.38
N ASP A 677 5.70 45.51 4.05
CA ASP A 677 6.77 45.06 3.13
C ASP A 677 8.19 45.56 3.47
N ASN A 678 8.29 46.77 4.02
CA ASN A 678 9.57 47.38 4.38
C ASN A 678 10.31 46.54 5.42
N LEU A 679 9.59 45.97 6.39
CA LEU A 679 10.18 45.15 7.45
C LEU A 679 10.84 43.90 6.86
N ILE A 680 10.17 43.21 5.93
CA ILE A 680 10.70 42.03 5.21
C ILE A 680 11.98 42.39 4.44
N LYS A 681 12.04 43.57 3.82
CA LYS A 681 13.23 44.06 3.08
C LYS A 681 14.39 44.45 3.99
N SER A 682 14.10 44.86 5.22
CA SER A 682 15.09 45.30 6.23
C SER A 682 15.54 44.21 7.19
N ASP A 683 14.89 43.04 7.19
CA ASP A 683 15.21 41.93 8.07
C ASP A 683 16.44 41.17 7.54
N GLU A 684 17.61 41.52 8.08
CA GLU A 684 18.90 40.94 7.66
C GLU A 684 18.99 39.43 7.92
N GLU A 685 18.27 38.88 8.91
CA GLU A 685 18.22 37.43 9.17
C GLU A 685 17.36 36.73 8.12
N LEU A 686 16.15 37.25 7.84
CA LEU A 686 15.24 36.70 6.84
C LEU A 686 15.80 36.77 5.41
N GLN A 687 16.45 37.88 5.05
CA GLN A 687 17.08 38.03 3.73
C GLN A 687 18.31 37.11 3.57
N ALA A 688 19.11 36.92 4.62
CA ALA A 688 20.25 35.99 4.59
C ALA A 688 19.79 34.52 4.53
N TRP A 689 18.78 34.15 5.31
CA TRP A 689 18.13 32.84 5.31
C TRP A 689 17.68 32.42 3.90
N TRP A 690 16.83 33.23 3.26
CA TRP A 690 16.31 32.90 1.93
C TRP A 690 17.39 32.95 0.83
N THR A 691 18.35 33.86 0.97
CA THR A 691 19.52 33.89 0.07
C THR A 691 20.32 32.60 0.17
N GLU A 692 20.62 32.10 1.38
CA GLU A 692 21.40 30.87 1.55
C GLU A 692 20.65 29.61 1.11
N ILE A 693 19.33 29.54 1.32
CA ILE A 693 18.47 28.49 0.75
C ILE A 693 18.64 28.43 -0.77
N ARG A 694 18.52 29.58 -1.47
CA ARG A 694 18.64 29.63 -2.93
C ARG A 694 20.08 29.38 -3.40
N THR A 695 21.08 30.04 -2.80
CA THR A 695 22.45 30.07 -3.35
C THR A 695 23.39 28.99 -2.84
N VAL A 696 23.04 28.30 -1.75
CA VAL A 696 23.83 27.20 -1.19
C VAL A 696 22.97 25.93 -1.09
N GLY A 697 21.85 25.99 -0.36
CA GLY A 697 20.98 24.85 -0.10
C GLY A 697 20.46 24.15 -1.36
N HIS A 698 20.00 24.95 -2.32
CA HIS A 698 19.64 24.56 -3.69
C HIS A 698 20.56 25.20 -4.73
N GLY A 699 21.85 25.39 -4.38
CA GLY A 699 22.80 26.24 -5.10
C GLY A 699 22.98 25.93 -6.59
N ASP A 700 22.69 24.70 -7.02
CA ASP A 700 22.77 24.29 -8.43
C ASP A 700 21.67 24.96 -9.29
N LYS A 701 20.53 25.34 -8.67
CA LYS A 701 19.40 26.06 -9.28
C LYS A 701 19.32 27.53 -8.85
N LYS A 702 20.36 28.10 -8.22
CA LYS A 702 20.34 29.46 -7.64
C LYS A 702 19.98 30.60 -8.60
N ASP A 703 20.23 30.39 -9.89
CA ASP A 703 20.09 31.38 -10.96
C ASP A 703 18.74 31.30 -11.69
N GLU A 704 17.89 30.33 -11.31
CA GLU A 704 16.57 30.12 -11.92
C GLU A 704 15.63 31.32 -11.73
N PRO A 705 14.86 31.72 -12.77
CA PRO A 705 14.07 32.95 -12.74
C PRO A 705 12.80 32.86 -11.87
N TRP A 706 12.38 31.65 -11.48
CA TRP A 706 11.12 31.40 -10.77
C TRP A 706 11.23 31.48 -9.24
N TRP A 707 12.43 31.65 -8.68
CA TRP A 707 12.58 31.80 -7.22
C TRP A 707 11.82 33.03 -6.70
N PRO A 708 10.90 32.86 -5.71
CA PRO A 708 10.27 33.96 -4.99
C PRO A 708 11.28 35.00 -4.52
N GLN A 709 10.88 36.26 -4.53
CA GLN A 709 11.80 37.38 -4.43
C GLN A 709 12.04 37.86 -3.00
N LEU A 710 11.21 37.42 -2.05
CA LEU A 710 11.20 37.82 -0.64
C LEU A 710 11.25 39.35 -0.48
N LYS A 711 10.32 40.03 -1.13
CA LYS A 711 10.17 41.50 -1.09
C LYS A 711 8.79 41.92 -0.58
N THR A 712 7.84 41.01 -0.42
CA THR A 712 6.46 41.33 -0.06
C THR A 712 5.94 40.41 1.03
N GLN A 713 4.86 40.81 1.69
CA GLN A 713 4.09 39.90 2.56
C GLN A 713 3.67 38.64 1.79
N ASP A 714 3.21 38.78 0.54
CA ASP A 714 2.79 37.68 -0.32
C ASP A 714 3.93 36.71 -0.67
N ASP A 715 5.15 37.21 -0.96
CA ASP A 715 6.33 36.36 -1.13
C ASP A 715 6.54 35.47 0.10
N LEU A 716 6.58 36.08 1.29
CA LEU A 716 6.88 35.38 2.54
C LEU A 716 5.76 34.39 2.92
N ILE A 717 4.50 34.77 2.74
CA ILE A 717 3.34 33.90 2.94
C ILE A 717 3.44 32.68 2.04
N GLN A 718 3.68 32.86 0.73
CA GLN A 718 3.77 31.75 -0.20
C GLN A 718 4.98 30.83 0.08
N ILE A 719 6.16 31.40 0.40
CA ILE A 719 7.35 30.62 0.79
C ILE A 719 7.06 29.74 2.01
N VAL A 720 6.53 30.34 3.08
CA VAL A 720 6.30 29.66 4.36
C VAL A 720 5.15 28.65 4.26
N SER A 721 4.07 28.96 3.54
CA SER A 721 2.98 27.99 3.28
C SER A 721 3.47 26.75 2.53
N THR A 722 4.34 26.90 1.51
CA THR A 722 4.98 25.76 0.84
C THR A 722 5.85 24.94 1.81
N MET A 723 6.69 25.60 2.61
CA MET A 723 7.56 24.92 3.60
C MET A 723 6.79 24.18 4.70
N MET A 724 5.55 24.58 5.01
CA MET A 724 4.67 23.89 5.96
C MET A 724 3.82 22.79 5.30
N TRP A 725 3.45 22.94 4.02
CA TRP A 725 2.69 21.96 3.24
C TRP A 725 3.50 20.68 2.94
N VAL A 726 4.73 20.83 2.46
CA VAL A 726 5.60 19.71 2.06
C VAL A 726 5.83 18.66 3.16
N PRO A 727 6.17 19.03 4.42
CA PRO A 727 6.36 18.05 5.51
C PRO A 727 5.05 17.58 6.16
N SER A 728 3.91 18.20 5.84
CA SER A 728 2.58 17.77 6.28
C SER A 728 1.86 17.03 5.15
N GLY A 729 0.83 17.61 4.54
CA GLY A 729 -0.09 16.91 3.64
C GLY A 729 0.57 16.23 2.43
N HIS A 730 1.67 16.78 1.90
CA HIS A 730 2.44 16.09 0.85
C HIS A 730 3.09 14.82 1.40
N HIS A 731 4.00 14.97 2.37
CA HIS A 731 4.72 13.85 2.99
C HIS A 731 3.77 12.78 3.55
N ALA A 732 2.71 13.20 4.27
CA ALA A 732 1.72 12.28 4.81
C ALA A 732 1.07 11.40 3.74
N THR A 733 0.65 12.00 2.62
CA THR A 733 0.04 11.29 1.48
C THR A 733 0.99 10.26 0.87
N VAL A 734 2.26 10.63 0.66
CA VAL A 734 3.23 9.74 -0.02
C VAL A 734 3.91 8.74 0.92
N ASN A 735 3.90 8.98 2.24
CA ASN A 735 4.53 8.10 3.24
C ASN A 735 3.53 7.13 3.91
N PHE A 736 2.46 7.61 4.57
CA PHE A 736 1.71 6.75 5.51
C PHE A 736 0.83 5.68 4.85
N GLY A 737 0.50 5.84 3.56
CA GLY A 737 -0.23 4.81 2.80
C GLY A 737 0.67 3.70 2.22
N GLN A 738 1.99 3.75 2.43
CA GLN A 738 2.95 2.81 1.83
C GLN A 738 2.59 1.35 2.10
N TYR A 739 2.24 0.98 3.33
CA TYR A 739 1.86 -0.40 3.63
C TYR A 739 0.49 -0.79 3.08
N ASP A 740 -0.51 0.07 3.21
CA ASP A 740 -1.89 -0.22 2.79
C ASP A 740 -2.04 -0.43 1.27
N TYR A 741 -1.21 0.26 0.48
CA TYR A 741 -1.18 0.11 -0.97
C TYR A 741 -0.03 -0.78 -1.50
N ALA A 742 1.15 -0.79 -0.87
CA ALA A 742 2.32 -1.51 -1.37
C ALA A 742 2.82 -2.69 -0.52
N GLY A 743 2.26 -2.91 0.68
CA GLY A 743 2.49 -4.13 1.45
C GLY A 743 2.13 -5.38 0.67
N TYR A 744 1.03 -5.34 -0.11
CA TYR A 744 0.73 -6.37 -1.11
C TYR A 744 1.40 -6.05 -2.44
N PHE A 745 2.67 -6.46 -2.58
CA PHE A 745 3.50 -6.10 -3.73
C PHE A 745 2.93 -6.43 -5.14
N PRO A 746 1.98 -7.35 -5.36
CA PRO A 746 1.29 -7.43 -6.66
C PRO A 746 0.49 -6.18 -7.06
N ASN A 747 0.08 -5.34 -6.09
CA ASN A 747 -0.54 -4.03 -6.33
C ASN A 747 0.50 -2.94 -6.64
N ARG A 748 1.71 -3.04 -6.08
CA ARG A 748 2.81 -2.07 -6.21
C ARG A 748 4.17 -2.79 -6.17
N PRO A 749 4.59 -3.46 -7.25
CA PRO A 749 5.87 -4.16 -7.26
C PRO A 749 7.01 -3.13 -7.26
N SER A 750 8.06 -3.34 -6.46
CA SER A 750 9.21 -2.42 -6.42
C SER A 750 10.15 -2.56 -7.64
N THR A 751 10.13 -3.72 -8.29
CA THR A 751 10.90 -4.06 -9.49
C THR A 751 10.08 -4.96 -10.41
N SER A 752 10.40 -4.93 -11.70
CA SER A 752 9.95 -5.92 -12.69
C SER A 752 11.17 -6.69 -13.19
N ARG A 753 11.08 -8.03 -13.23
CA ARG A 753 12.26 -8.91 -13.44
C ARG A 753 12.29 -9.67 -14.76
N VAL A 754 11.24 -9.54 -15.57
CA VAL A 754 11.15 -10.17 -16.90
C VAL A 754 10.78 -9.15 -17.96
N LYS A 755 11.22 -9.38 -19.21
CA LYS A 755 10.76 -8.64 -20.37
C LYS A 755 9.31 -8.99 -20.70
N MET A 756 8.62 -8.13 -21.44
CA MET A 756 7.30 -8.43 -21.99
C MET A 756 7.35 -9.72 -22.84
N PRO A 757 6.33 -10.60 -22.75
CA PRO A 757 6.36 -11.89 -23.45
C PRO A 757 6.42 -11.79 -24.98
N ASP A 758 6.04 -10.65 -25.56
CA ASP A 758 6.15 -10.35 -26.99
C ASP A 758 7.37 -9.46 -27.37
N GLU A 759 8.24 -9.11 -26.41
CA GLU A 759 9.57 -8.53 -26.72
C GLU A 759 10.52 -9.64 -27.21
N GLU A 760 10.57 -9.82 -28.53
CA GLU A 760 11.51 -10.74 -29.22
C GLU A 760 11.57 -12.16 -28.58
N PRO A 761 10.44 -12.88 -28.42
CA PRO A 761 10.45 -14.19 -27.78
C PRO A 761 11.04 -15.27 -28.68
N THR A 762 11.82 -16.18 -28.10
CA THR A 762 12.05 -17.50 -28.68
C THR A 762 10.74 -18.30 -28.68
N ALA A 763 10.61 -19.26 -29.60
CA ALA A 763 9.43 -20.12 -29.67
C ALA A 763 9.12 -20.84 -28.34
N LYS A 764 10.15 -21.15 -27.53
CA LYS A 764 10.00 -21.77 -26.22
C LYS A 764 9.51 -20.80 -25.13
N GLU A 765 9.97 -19.55 -25.14
CA GLU A 765 9.43 -18.52 -24.23
C GLU A 765 7.95 -18.26 -24.54
N TRP A 766 7.59 -18.19 -25.82
CA TRP A 766 6.20 -18.02 -26.26
C TRP A 766 5.33 -19.24 -25.90
N GLU A 767 5.80 -20.47 -26.15
CA GLU A 767 5.10 -21.70 -25.74
C GLU A 767 4.90 -21.78 -24.22
N ASN A 768 5.93 -21.41 -23.43
CA ASN A 768 5.84 -21.32 -21.98
C ASN A 768 4.81 -20.28 -21.52
N PHE A 769 4.84 -19.07 -22.10
CA PHE A 769 3.86 -18.01 -21.80
C PHE A 769 2.44 -18.42 -22.15
N LEU A 770 2.23 -19.03 -23.32
CA LEU A 770 0.92 -19.54 -23.73
C LEU A 770 0.41 -20.64 -22.79
N THR A 771 1.29 -21.53 -22.32
CA THR A 771 0.92 -22.67 -21.47
C THR A 771 0.74 -22.27 -20.00
N ARG A 772 1.49 -21.29 -19.50
CA ARG A 772 1.54 -20.88 -18.08
C ARG A 772 1.74 -19.36 -17.90
N PRO A 773 0.82 -18.50 -18.36
CA PRO A 773 1.01 -17.05 -18.30
C PRO A 773 1.05 -16.51 -16.86
N GLU A 774 0.33 -17.15 -15.93
CA GLU A 774 0.41 -16.85 -14.48
C GLU A 774 1.85 -16.94 -13.96
N SER A 775 2.62 -17.92 -14.44
CA SER A 775 4.02 -18.10 -13.99
C SER A 775 4.91 -16.96 -14.50
N VAL A 776 4.69 -16.46 -15.72
CA VAL A 776 5.45 -15.31 -16.25
C VAL A 776 5.10 -14.01 -15.50
N LEU A 777 3.85 -13.84 -15.07
CA LEU A 777 3.46 -12.72 -14.20
C LEU A 777 4.08 -12.84 -12.79
N LEU A 778 4.17 -14.05 -12.23
CA LEU A 778 4.82 -14.30 -10.94
C LEU A 778 6.34 -14.16 -11.00
N ASP A 779 6.96 -14.54 -12.12
CA ASP A 779 8.39 -14.31 -12.38
C ASP A 779 8.68 -12.81 -12.54
N CYS A 780 7.74 -12.02 -13.11
CA CYS A 780 7.84 -10.57 -13.24
C CYS A 780 7.92 -9.83 -11.90
N PHE A 781 7.16 -10.26 -10.88
CA PHE A 781 7.17 -9.64 -9.56
C PHE A 781 8.50 -9.82 -8.82
N PRO A 782 8.81 -9.01 -7.78
CA PRO A 782 10.05 -9.10 -7.01
C PRO A 782 10.33 -10.51 -6.45
N SER A 783 11.62 -10.84 -6.32
CA SER A 783 12.08 -12.08 -5.71
C SER A 783 11.68 -12.17 -4.22
N LYS A 784 11.73 -13.37 -3.64
CA LYS A 784 11.35 -13.59 -2.23
C LYS A 784 12.13 -12.72 -1.24
N ILE A 785 13.44 -12.55 -1.44
CA ILE A 785 14.23 -11.68 -0.56
C ILE A 785 13.90 -10.21 -0.81
N GLN A 786 13.70 -9.79 -2.07
CA GLN A 786 13.33 -8.40 -2.40
C GLN A 786 11.98 -8.04 -1.76
N ALA A 787 10.94 -8.86 -2.00
CA ALA A 787 9.59 -8.68 -1.48
C ALA A 787 9.54 -8.62 0.06
N VAL A 788 10.13 -9.60 0.75
CA VAL A 788 10.12 -9.61 2.23
C VAL A 788 10.96 -8.46 2.79
N THR A 789 12.04 -8.05 2.11
CA THR A 789 12.84 -6.88 2.53
C THR A 789 12.05 -5.59 2.43
N ILE A 790 11.40 -5.32 1.29
CA ILE A 790 10.64 -4.08 1.13
C ILE A 790 9.41 -4.06 2.05
N MET A 791 8.71 -5.18 2.25
CA MET A 791 7.55 -5.25 3.15
C MET A 791 7.88 -4.92 4.61
N VAL A 792 9.06 -5.33 5.12
CA VAL A 792 9.55 -4.92 6.46
C VAL A 792 9.80 -3.42 6.55
N VAL A 793 10.23 -2.81 5.45
CA VAL A 793 10.57 -1.37 5.40
C VAL A 793 9.32 -0.51 5.26
N LEU A 794 8.35 -0.94 4.47
CA LEU A 794 7.07 -0.24 4.34
C LEU A 794 6.29 -0.22 5.67
N ASP A 795 6.35 -1.29 6.49
CA ASP A 795 5.78 -1.33 7.85
C ASP A 795 6.42 -0.28 8.77
N VAL A 796 7.76 -0.22 8.79
CA VAL A 796 8.52 0.75 9.60
C VAL A 796 8.26 2.19 9.14
N LEU A 797 8.25 2.45 7.82
CA LEU A 797 8.04 3.81 7.30
C LEU A 797 6.59 4.29 7.43
N SER A 798 5.60 3.38 7.37
CA SER A 798 4.17 3.73 7.55
C SER A 798 3.73 3.88 9.00
N SER A 799 4.62 3.60 9.97
CA SER A 799 4.28 3.56 11.40
C SER A 799 4.37 4.92 12.10
N HIS A 800 3.25 5.41 12.64
CA HIS A 800 3.21 6.59 13.51
C HIS A 800 3.83 6.30 14.90
N SER A 801 4.55 7.27 15.47
CA SER A 801 5.21 7.09 16.78
C SER A 801 4.37 7.55 17.98
N LEU A 802 4.75 7.08 19.17
CA LEU A 802 4.11 7.44 20.45
C LEU A 802 4.35 8.90 20.90
N ASP A 803 5.17 9.67 20.17
CA ASP A 803 5.56 11.06 20.47
C ASP A 803 5.44 12.00 19.27
N GLU A 804 4.68 11.59 18.25
CA GLU A 804 4.45 12.38 17.04
C GLU A 804 3.72 13.70 17.36
N ALA A 805 3.93 14.71 16.51
CA ALA A 805 3.28 16.01 16.64
C ALA A 805 2.50 16.34 15.36
N TYR A 806 1.20 16.08 15.40
CA TYR A 806 0.28 16.27 14.28
C TYR A 806 -0.08 17.74 14.04
N ILE A 807 -0.51 18.04 12.81
CA ILE A 807 -0.82 19.39 12.37
C ILE A 807 -2.05 19.93 13.12
N GLY A 808 -1.96 21.14 13.68
CA GLY A 808 -3.02 21.70 14.52
C GLY A 808 -3.17 21.05 15.90
N GLY A 809 -2.21 20.23 16.36
CA GLY A 809 -2.18 19.63 17.69
C GLY A 809 -1.95 20.63 18.83
N ASN A 810 -0.75 20.60 19.44
CA ASN A 810 -0.36 21.55 20.49
C ASN A 810 0.35 22.76 19.89
N ALA A 811 -0.01 23.98 20.34
CA ALA A 811 0.70 25.20 19.97
C ALA A 811 2.15 25.19 20.48
N GLU A 812 3.08 25.72 19.67
CA GLU A 812 4.43 26.04 20.13
C GLU A 812 4.39 27.14 21.22
N ALA A 813 5.38 27.16 22.11
CA ALA A 813 5.34 27.98 23.32
C ALA A 813 5.28 29.49 23.06
N ALA A 814 6.01 30.01 22.07
CA ALA A 814 5.95 31.42 21.69
C ALA A 814 4.63 31.76 20.98
N TRP A 815 4.07 30.83 20.19
CA TRP A 815 2.71 30.99 19.62
C TRP A 815 1.65 31.10 20.73
N ALA A 816 1.80 30.30 21.79
CA ALA A 816 0.89 30.32 22.94
C ALA A 816 1.10 31.55 23.86
N ALA A 817 2.31 32.12 23.88
CA ALA A 817 2.67 33.27 24.69
C ALA A 817 2.21 34.61 24.09
N GLU A 818 2.19 34.76 22.76
CA GLU A 818 1.65 35.94 22.08
C GLU A 818 0.13 35.79 21.84
N PRO A 819 -0.74 36.58 22.50
CA PRO A 819 -2.19 36.39 22.44
C PRO A 819 -2.79 36.45 21.03
N THR A 820 -2.22 37.28 20.14
CA THR A 820 -2.71 37.43 18.75
C THR A 820 -2.45 36.15 17.95
N ILE A 821 -1.24 35.60 18.05
CA ILE A 821 -0.84 34.38 17.37
C ILE A 821 -1.56 33.17 17.97
N LYS A 822 -1.76 33.13 19.30
CA LYS A 822 -2.53 32.06 19.94
C LYS A 822 -3.94 31.97 19.38
N VAL A 823 -4.64 33.11 19.22
CA VAL A 823 -6.00 33.11 18.65
C VAL A 823 -6.00 32.62 17.20
N ALA A 824 -5.01 33.01 16.39
CA ALA A 824 -4.87 32.48 15.02
C ALA A 824 -4.61 30.96 15.01
N TYR A 825 -3.78 30.45 15.92
CA TYR A 825 -3.54 29.01 16.05
C TYR A 825 -4.76 28.25 16.59
N ASP A 826 -5.51 28.81 17.54
CA ASP A 826 -6.76 28.21 18.04
C ASP A 826 -7.78 28.04 16.90
N VAL A 827 -7.88 29.02 15.98
CA VAL A 827 -8.71 28.92 14.76
C VAL A 827 -8.19 27.86 13.79
N PHE A 828 -6.87 27.83 13.52
CA PHE A 828 -6.24 26.82 12.67
C PHE A 828 -6.46 25.39 13.19
N SER A 829 -6.21 25.17 14.48
CA SER A 829 -6.43 23.92 15.19
C SER A 829 -7.91 23.49 15.19
N GLN A 830 -8.85 24.45 15.24
CA GLN A 830 -10.28 24.17 15.16
C GLN A 830 -10.71 23.80 13.73
N ARG A 831 -10.26 24.53 12.70
CA ARG A 831 -10.54 24.19 11.29
C ARG A 831 -10.09 22.77 10.95
N LEU A 832 -8.87 22.40 11.37
CA LEU A 832 -8.34 21.05 11.10
C LEU A 832 -9.19 19.95 11.73
N LYS A 833 -9.75 20.16 12.93
CA LYS A 833 -10.71 19.22 13.55
C LYS A 833 -12.05 19.17 12.79
N GLU A 834 -12.46 20.27 12.17
CA GLU A 834 -13.65 20.32 11.31
C GLU A 834 -13.40 19.61 9.96
N LEU A 835 -12.17 19.64 9.43
CA LEU A 835 -11.80 18.91 8.21
C LEU A 835 -11.97 17.40 8.37
N GLU A 836 -11.70 16.82 9.54
CA GLU A 836 -11.86 15.39 9.77
C GLU A 836 -13.30 14.91 9.47
N GLY A 837 -14.29 15.68 9.93
CA GLY A 837 -15.70 15.41 9.66
C GLY A 837 -16.11 15.65 8.20
N ILE A 838 -15.47 16.60 7.51
CA ILE A 838 -15.65 16.81 6.07
C ILE A 838 -15.13 15.59 5.30
N ILE A 839 -13.94 15.11 5.63
CA ILE A 839 -13.29 13.94 5.01
C ILE A 839 -14.11 12.67 5.22
N ASP A 840 -14.59 12.43 6.45
CA ASP A 840 -15.48 11.29 6.73
C ASP A 840 -16.81 11.40 5.98
N SER A 841 -17.39 12.60 5.85
CA SER A 841 -18.61 12.80 5.05
C SER A 841 -18.38 12.51 3.56
N ARG A 842 -17.23 12.94 3.00
CA ARG A 842 -16.82 12.65 1.61
C ARG A 842 -16.56 11.16 1.38
N ASN A 843 -16.01 10.47 2.37
CA ASN A 843 -15.70 9.04 2.30
C ASN A 843 -16.94 8.13 2.34
N VAL A 844 -18.12 8.64 2.72
CA VAL A 844 -19.39 7.88 2.71
C VAL A 844 -20.40 8.35 1.66
N ASP A 845 -20.09 9.42 0.92
CA ASP A 845 -20.97 9.94 -0.14
C ASP A 845 -20.95 9.00 -1.37
N PRO A 846 -22.09 8.40 -1.78
CA PRO A 846 -22.15 7.48 -2.92
C PRO A 846 -21.95 8.15 -4.30
N GLU A 847 -21.95 9.47 -4.40
CA GLU A 847 -21.62 10.18 -5.64
C GLU A 847 -20.10 10.42 -5.81
N LEU A 848 -19.31 10.35 -4.72
CA LEU A 848 -17.85 10.47 -4.74
C LEU A 848 -17.17 9.10 -4.99
N ARG A 849 -17.28 8.64 -6.24
CA ARG A 849 -16.94 7.27 -6.69
C ARG A 849 -15.46 6.89 -6.63
N ASN A 850 -14.54 7.84 -6.49
CA ASN A 850 -13.11 7.56 -6.27
C ASN A 850 -12.79 7.35 -4.76
N ARG A 851 -13.79 7.56 -3.88
CA ARG A 851 -13.73 7.37 -2.42
C ARG A 851 -14.69 6.29 -1.90
N SER A 852 -15.88 6.21 -2.49
CA SER A 852 -17.00 5.41 -2.03
C SER A 852 -17.40 4.37 -3.08
N GLY A 853 -17.37 3.10 -2.69
CA GLY A 853 -17.64 1.96 -3.57
C GLY A 853 -17.37 0.63 -2.90
N ALA A 854 -17.89 -0.46 -3.49
CA ALA A 854 -17.72 -1.79 -2.91
C ALA A 854 -16.28 -2.29 -3.02
N GLY A 855 -15.69 -2.65 -1.88
CA GLY A 855 -14.29 -3.10 -1.76
C GLY A 855 -13.27 -1.96 -1.67
N LEU A 856 -13.65 -0.70 -1.92
CA LEU A 856 -12.72 0.43 -1.82
C LEU A 856 -12.36 0.73 -0.36
N ILE A 857 -11.14 1.23 -0.13
CA ILE A 857 -10.74 1.86 1.14
C ILE A 857 -11.03 3.37 1.10
N PRO A 858 -11.52 3.97 2.21
CA PRO A 858 -11.68 5.41 2.34
C PRO A 858 -10.36 6.15 2.08
N PHE A 859 -10.43 7.36 1.54
CA PHE A 859 -9.23 8.21 1.47
C PHE A 859 -9.08 8.96 2.80
N THR A 860 -8.11 8.54 3.62
CA THR A 860 -7.85 9.05 4.98
C THR A 860 -6.42 9.54 5.21
N LEU A 861 -5.57 9.52 4.18
CA LEU A 861 -4.17 9.97 4.24
C LEU A 861 -3.99 11.49 4.48
N LEU A 862 -5.09 12.25 4.46
CA LEU A 862 -5.15 13.69 4.72
C LEU A 862 -6.14 14.04 5.83
N LYS A 863 -6.40 13.15 6.79
CA LYS A 863 -6.91 13.60 8.10
C LYS A 863 -5.83 14.47 8.80
N PRO A 864 -6.15 15.26 9.85
CA PRO A 864 -5.13 16.09 10.53
C PRO A 864 -4.86 15.72 12.00
N ASP A 865 -5.78 14.97 12.61
CA ASP A 865 -5.49 14.09 13.76
C ASP A 865 -5.52 12.63 13.22
N SER A 866 -4.92 11.70 14.01
CA SER A 866 -3.62 9.14 14.07
C SER A 866 -3.13 8.28 15.35
N GLU A 867 -3.76 7.13 15.59
CA GLU A 867 -3.22 6.18 16.57
C GLU A 867 -1.80 5.70 16.17
N PRO A 868 -0.91 5.40 17.14
CA PRO A 868 0.43 4.89 16.84
C PRO A 868 0.41 3.55 16.08
N GLY A 869 1.38 3.36 15.17
CA GLY A 869 1.44 2.21 14.27
C GLY A 869 1.00 2.52 12.84
N VAL A 870 0.76 1.49 12.04
CA VAL A 870 0.31 1.58 10.64
C VAL A 870 -1.21 1.71 10.61
N THR A 871 -1.76 2.74 9.95
CA THR A 871 -3.18 3.11 10.07
C THR A 871 -3.89 3.53 8.78
N GLY A 872 -3.20 3.70 7.65
CA GLY A 872 -3.77 4.25 6.40
C GLY A 872 -4.25 5.70 6.54
N LYS A 873 -3.66 6.44 7.48
CA LYS A 873 -4.29 7.59 8.13
C LYS A 873 -3.28 8.62 8.62
N GLU A 874 -3.75 9.85 8.77
CA GLU A 874 -3.55 10.55 10.04
C GLU A 874 -4.73 10.20 10.98
N PRO A 875 -4.53 10.25 12.30
CA PRO A 875 -5.85 9.65 13.70
C PRO A 875 -7.37 9.94 13.50
N TRP A 876 -8.30 9.44 14.32
CA TRP A 876 -8.24 8.41 15.39
C TRP A 876 -8.93 7.08 14.96
N SER A 877 -9.27 6.15 15.87
CA SER A 877 -9.67 4.75 15.56
C SER A 877 -11.04 4.28 16.12
N GLU A 878 -11.48 3.08 15.72
CA GLU A 878 -12.18 2.18 16.65
C GLU A 878 -11.85 0.70 16.33
N SER A 879 -11.86 -0.18 17.34
CA SER A 879 -11.04 -1.41 17.40
C SER A 879 -11.63 -2.70 16.80
N ARG A 880 -10.77 -3.72 16.59
CA ARG A 880 -11.13 -5.14 16.72
C ARG A 880 -9.97 -6.05 17.13
N THR A 881 -10.27 -7.11 17.90
CA THR A 881 -9.30 -8.09 18.43
C THR A 881 -9.84 -9.51 18.35
N THR A 882 -9.06 -10.49 17.85
CA THR A 882 -9.36 -11.94 17.99
C THR A 882 -8.10 -12.81 17.99
N LEU A 883 -8.01 -13.73 18.96
CA LEU A 883 -7.04 -14.84 19.02
C LEU A 883 -7.66 -16.14 18.46
N PRO A 884 -6.86 -17.07 17.90
CA PRO A 884 -6.78 -18.40 18.52
C PRO A 884 -5.38 -19.08 18.46
N PHE A 885 -5.30 -20.32 18.96
CA PHE A 885 -4.08 -21.09 19.28
C PHE A 885 -3.65 -22.12 18.21
N TYR A 886 -2.51 -22.78 18.44
CA TYR A 886 -1.76 -23.67 17.53
C TYR A 886 -1.02 -24.74 18.39
N VAL A 887 -0.62 -25.95 18.00
CA VAL A 887 -0.59 -26.69 16.70
C VAL A 887 -1.20 -28.12 16.91
N PRO A 888 -0.70 -29.35 16.57
CA PRO A 888 0.51 -29.86 15.88
C PRO A 888 0.24 -30.45 14.46
N ARG A 889 1.25 -31.12 13.89
CA ARG A 889 1.17 -32.08 12.77
C ARG A 889 1.67 -33.44 13.25
N ASP A 890 1.32 -34.52 12.54
CA ASP A 890 2.19 -35.70 12.42
C ASP A 890 1.94 -36.41 11.08
N GLU A 891 2.80 -37.35 10.70
CA GLU A 891 3.02 -37.74 9.29
C GLU A 891 2.31 -39.02 8.81
N ASP A 892 2.46 -39.24 7.50
CA ASP A 892 2.27 -40.48 6.73
C ASP A 892 0.84 -41.03 6.52
N PHE A 893 0.54 -41.32 5.23
CA PHE A 893 0.13 -42.66 4.79
C PHE A 893 0.08 -42.71 3.26
N SER A 894 1.08 -43.34 2.64
CA SER A 894 1.06 -43.71 1.22
C SER A 894 0.67 -45.18 1.04
N GLY A 895 -0.41 -45.47 0.31
CA GLY A 895 -0.80 -46.87 0.06
C GLY A 895 -2.10 -47.06 -0.74
N ILE A 896 -2.16 -48.22 -1.41
CA ILE A 896 -3.34 -48.82 -2.04
C ILE A 896 -3.93 -48.05 -3.25
N LYS A 897 -3.35 -48.27 -4.43
CA LYS A 897 -4.12 -48.39 -5.69
C LYS A 897 -4.37 -49.88 -5.97
N GLY A 898 -5.59 -50.29 -6.31
CA GLY A 898 -5.87 -51.70 -6.64
C GLY A 898 -7.31 -52.03 -7.06
N ALA A 899 -7.49 -52.18 -8.38
CA ALA A 899 -8.56 -52.94 -9.06
C ALA A 899 -10.05 -52.46 -9.02
N THR A 900 -10.69 -52.61 -10.19
CA THR A 900 -12.13 -52.85 -10.45
C THR A 900 -13.17 -52.02 -9.67
N PHE A 901 -13.60 -50.88 -10.21
CA PHE A 901 -14.82 -50.20 -9.78
C PHE A 901 -15.53 -49.40 -10.91
N GLY A 902 -16.11 -50.14 -11.85
CA GLY A 902 -17.20 -49.64 -12.70
C GLY A 902 -18.57 -50.06 -12.15
N VAL A 903 -19.63 -49.32 -12.47
CA VAL A 903 -21.05 -49.62 -12.19
C VAL A 903 -21.47 -49.63 -10.70
N TRP A 904 -20.86 -50.45 -9.83
CA TRP A 904 -21.22 -50.50 -8.40
C TRP A 904 -20.80 -49.26 -7.60
N THR A 905 -19.83 -48.50 -8.10
CA THR A 905 -19.32 -47.26 -7.49
C THR A 905 -20.42 -46.23 -7.35
N LEU A 906 -21.16 -45.94 -8.43
CA LEU A 906 -22.17 -44.88 -8.43
C LEU A 906 -23.33 -45.20 -7.46
N TYR A 907 -23.75 -46.46 -7.39
CA TYR A 907 -24.76 -46.92 -6.43
C TYR A 907 -24.26 -46.75 -4.98
N SER A 908 -23.04 -47.21 -4.68
CA SER A 908 -22.42 -47.11 -3.35
C SER A 908 -22.16 -45.65 -2.94
N ILE A 909 -21.84 -44.78 -3.90
CA ILE A 909 -21.67 -43.34 -3.67
C ILE A 909 -23.02 -42.70 -3.30
N LEU A 910 -24.06 -42.97 -4.09
CA LEU A 910 -25.41 -42.43 -3.87
C LEU A 910 -26.05 -42.92 -2.56
N HIS A 911 -25.84 -44.19 -2.18
CA HIS A 911 -26.52 -44.84 -1.06
C HIS A 911 -25.68 -44.98 0.23
N ALA A 912 -24.35 -44.85 0.19
CA ALA A 912 -23.50 -44.89 1.39
C ALA A 912 -22.62 -43.66 1.58
N VAL A 913 -21.90 -43.20 0.55
CA VAL A 913 -20.94 -42.07 0.71
C VAL A 913 -21.64 -40.74 0.91
N LEU A 914 -22.62 -40.38 0.05
CA LEU A 914 -23.35 -39.11 0.18
C LEU A 914 -24.16 -39.03 1.49
N PRO A 915 -24.88 -40.08 1.95
CA PRO A 915 -25.52 -40.09 3.26
C PRO A 915 -24.53 -39.99 4.44
N THR A 916 -23.32 -40.55 4.32
CA THR A 916 -22.29 -40.46 5.37
C THR A 916 -21.66 -39.07 5.44
N LEU A 917 -21.40 -38.44 4.29
CA LEU A 917 -21.06 -37.00 4.26
C LEU A 917 -22.20 -36.18 4.89
N ASP A 918 -23.46 -36.53 4.61
CA ASP A 918 -24.64 -35.90 5.21
C ASP A 918 -24.85 -36.18 6.71
N SER A 919 -24.14 -37.12 7.33
CA SER A 919 -24.20 -37.37 8.79
C SER A 919 -22.98 -36.87 9.56
N VAL A 920 -21.83 -36.73 8.89
CA VAL A 920 -20.57 -36.26 9.50
C VAL A 920 -20.39 -34.73 9.36
N LEU A 921 -20.96 -34.11 8.33
CA LEU A 921 -20.84 -32.66 8.08
C LEU A 921 -21.87 -31.87 8.90
N MET A 922 -21.42 -31.38 10.07
CA MET A 922 -22.23 -30.73 11.11
C MET A 922 -23.07 -29.52 10.64
N ASP A 923 -22.58 -28.72 9.69
CA ASP A 923 -23.32 -27.60 9.11
C ASP A 923 -23.39 -27.70 7.58
N LYS A 924 -24.60 -27.94 7.08
CA LYS A 924 -24.92 -28.07 5.65
C LYS A 924 -25.15 -26.73 4.94
N LYS A 925 -25.24 -25.64 5.70
CA LYS A 925 -25.38 -24.26 5.18
C LYS A 925 -24.05 -23.49 5.18
N LYS A 926 -22.99 -24.03 5.80
CA LYS A 926 -21.68 -23.37 5.87
C LYS A 926 -21.19 -22.96 4.47
N GLY A 927 -21.03 -21.65 4.26
CA GLY A 927 -20.43 -21.09 3.06
C GLY A 927 -18.90 -21.18 3.08
N PHE A 928 -18.28 -20.58 2.08
CA PHE A 928 -16.84 -20.26 2.08
C PHE A 928 -16.68 -18.83 2.60
N TRP A 929 -15.61 -18.56 3.37
CA TRP A 929 -15.33 -17.23 3.92
C TRP A 929 -14.29 -16.45 3.11
N SER A 930 -13.57 -17.14 2.22
CA SER A 930 -12.64 -16.57 1.24
C SER A 930 -12.60 -17.45 -0.02
N PHE A 931 -12.15 -16.93 -1.17
CA PHE A 931 -11.75 -17.78 -2.31
C PHE A 931 -10.58 -18.73 -1.94
N ARG A 932 -9.78 -18.39 -0.92
CA ARG A 932 -8.75 -19.27 -0.36
C ARG A 932 -9.33 -20.50 0.35
N ASP A 933 -10.51 -20.42 0.96
CA ASP A 933 -11.21 -21.61 1.48
C ASP A 933 -11.59 -22.56 0.34
N ILE A 934 -12.01 -22.02 -0.81
CA ILE A 934 -12.33 -22.80 -2.01
C ILE A 934 -11.07 -23.47 -2.52
N ASN A 935 -9.98 -22.73 -2.76
CA ASN A 935 -8.73 -23.31 -3.25
C ASN A 935 -8.15 -24.33 -2.27
N SER A 936 -8.25 -24.09 -0.95
CA SER A 936 -7.84 -25.05 0.07
C SER A 936 -8.67 -26.35 0.07
N LEU A 937 -9.91 -26.35 -0.43
CA LEU A 937 -10.70 -27.57 -0.63
C LEU A 937 -10.16 -28.40 -1.81
N TYR A 938 -9.65 -27.75 -2.86
CA TYR A 938 -8.95 -28.43 -3.96
C TYR A 938 -7.56 -28.93 -3.54
N ASP A 939 -6.79 -28.12 -2.80
CA ASP A 939 -5.42 -28.45 -2.39
C ASP A 939 -5.36 -29.55 -1.30
N LYS A 940 -6.29 -29.52 -0.34
CA LYS A 940 -6.23 -30.31 0.91
C LYS A 940 -7.39 -31.28 1.10
N GLY A 941 -8.45 -31.20 0.28
CA GLY A 941 -9.65 -32.01 0.43
C GLY A 941 -10.47 -31.64 1.68
N PHE A 942 -11.32 -32.57 2.14
CA PHE A 942 -12.18 -32.37 3.30
C PHE A 942 -11.83 -33.36 4.42
N ASN A 943 -11.53 -32.85 5.63
CA ASN A 943 -11.29 -33.69 6.80
C ASN A 943 -12.59 -34.35 7.28
N ILE A 944 -12.69 -35.66 7.08
CA ILE A 944 -13.77 -36.51 7.61
C ILE A 944 -13.28 -37.08 8.96
N PRO A 945 -13.90 -36.73 10.10
CA PRO A 945 -13.67 -37.40 11.38
C PRO A 945 -13.64 -38.93 11.26
N PRO A 946 -12.76 -39.64 11.98
CA PRO A 946 -12.74 -41.09 11.95
C PRO A 946 -14.08 -41.62 12.47
N LEU A 947 -14.89 -42.15 11.56
CA LEU A 947 -16.06 -42.96 11.89
C LEU A 947 -15.60 -44.05 12.87
N GLU A 948 -16.24 -44.19 14.03
CA GLU A 948 -15.76 -45.06 15.12
C GLU A 948 -15.60 -46.55 14.74
N ASN A 949 -16.11 -46.95 13.57
CA ASN A 949 -15.93 -48.28 13.00
C ASN A 949 -15.40 -48.26 11.54
N GLY A 950 -15.10 -47.09 10.97
CA GLY A 950 -14.64 -46.91 9.58
C GLY A 950 -15.72 -47.10 8.49
N LEU A 951 -15.52 -46.48 7.33
CA LEU A 951 -16.45 -46.56 6.18
C LEU A 951 -16.68 -48.02 5.72
N LEU A 952 -15.65 -48.85 5.82
CA LEU A 952 -15.65 -50.26 5.43
C LEU A 952 -16.47 -51.18 6.34
N SER A 953 -16.86 -50.77 7.56
CA SER A 953 -17.81 -51.54 8.40
C SER A 953 -19.25 -51.06 8.23
N ALA A 954 -19.44 -49.81 7.81
CA ALA A 954 -20.75 -49.30 7.42
C ALA A 954 -21.24 -50.01 6.14
N LEU A 955 -20.36 -50.31 5.18
CA LEU A 955 -20.71 -51.05 3.95
C LEU A 955 -21.42 -52.40 4.22
N PRO A 956 -20.86 -53.36 4.99
CA PRO A 956 -21.56 -54.57 5.38
C PRO A 956 -22.89 -54.33 6.12
N ARG A 957 -23.01 -53.22 6.86
CA ARG A 957 -24.23 -52.90 7.61
C ARG A 957 -25.33 -52.34 6.70
N ILE A 958 -25.00 -51.39 5.84
CA ILE A 958 -25.90 -50.83 4.81
C ILE A 958 -26.36 -51.92 3.85
N LEU A 959 -25.43 -52.77 3.38
CA LEU A 959 -25.77 -53.92 2.55
C LEU A 959 -26.70 -54.90 3.30
N LYS A 960 -26.43 -55.20 4.57
CA LYS A 960 -27.23 -56.16 5.37
C LYS A 960 -28.57 -55.62 5.86
N ASP A 961 -28.72 -54.30 6.01
CA ASP A 961 -29.94 -53.63 6.46
C ASP A 961 -30.86 -53.26 5.26
N GLU A 962 -30.34 -53.10 4.03
CA GLU A 962 -31.16 -52.94 2.81
C GLU A 962 -31.40 -54.24 1.99
N TRP A 963 -30.55 -55.28 2.08
CA TRP A 963 -30.84 -56.59 1.46
C TRP A 963 -32.22 -57.19 1.81
N PRO A 964 -32.79 -56.95 3.02
CA PRO A 964 -34.16 -57.34 3.35
C PRO A 964 -35.29 -56.68 2.53
N LEU A 965 -35.00 -55.76 1.60
CA LEU A 965 -35.99 -55.35 0.59
C LEU A 965 -36.10 -56.34 -0.58
N MET A 966 -35.05 -57.10 -0.91
CA MET A 966 -35.16 -58.19 -1.91
C MET A 966 -36.04 -59.33 -1.38
N SER A 967 -36.02 -59.61 -0.08
CA SER A 967 -36.91 -60.61 0.56
C SER A 967 -38.34 -60.13 0.81
N LYS A 968 -38.76 -59.02 0.18
CA LYS A 968 -40.15 -58.54 0.12
C LYS A 968 -40.70 -58.46 -1.31
N LEU A 969 -40.00 -59.03 -2.29
CA LEU A 969 -40.61 -59.36 -3.58
C LEU A 969 -41.54 -60.58 -3.39
N ASP A 970 -42.69 -60.54 -4.07
CA ASP A 970 -43.75 -61.52 -3.89
C ASP A 970 -43.35 -62.90 -4.47
N PRO A 971 -43.44 -64.01 -3.69
CA PRO A 971 -43.17 -65.35 -4.19
C PRO A 971 -44.02 -65.75 -5.40
N GLU A 972 -45.22 -65.19 -5.58
CA GLU A 972 -46.08 -65.45 -6.75
C GLU A 972 -45.49 -64.90 -8.07
N VAL A 973 -44.50 -64.00 -8.02
CA VAL A 973 -43.89 -63.39 -9.20
C VAL A 973 -42.54 -64.02 -9.58
N TYR A 974 -41.77 -64.55 -8.61
CA TYR A 974 -40.36 -64.94 -8.83
C TYR A 974 -40.00 -66.41 -8.51
N GLY A 975 -40.87 -67.16 -7.82
CA GLY A 975 -40.68 -68.61 -7.59
C GLY A 975 -39.63 -69.00 -6.54
N PRO A 976 -39.46 -70.32 -6.27
CA PRO A 976 -38.63 -70.81 -5.16
C PRO A 976 -37.13 -70.92 -5.51
N ALA A 977 -36.26 -70.63 -4.53
CA ALA A 977 -34.82 -70.74 -4.67
C ALA A 977 -34.28 -72.09 -4.14
N GLU A 978 -34.10 -73.07 -5.04
CA GLU A 978 -33.42 -74.35 -4.72
C GLU A 978 -32.38 -74.74 -5.80
N SER A 979 -31.13 -74.29 -5.63
CA SER A 979 -29.93 -75.06 -6.02
C SER A 979 -28.66 -74.37 -5.50
N ALA A 980 -27.98 -74.96 -4.53
CA ALA A 980 -26.63 -74.55 -4.17
C ALA A 980 -25.62 -75.19 -5.12
N ILE A 981 -24.69 -74.40 -5.67
CA ILE A 981 -23.54 -74.89 -6.43
C ILE A 981 -22.37 -75.01 -5.45
N SER A 982 -21.87 -76.22 -5.24
CA SER A 982 -20.67 -76.50 -4.43
C SER A 982 -19.38 -76.32 -5.25
N GLU A 983 -18.26 -76.16 -4.55
CA GLU A 983 -16.94 -75.88 -5.17
C GLU A 983 -16.50 -76.96 -6.19
N GLU A 984 -16.97 -78.20 -6.06
CA GLU A 984 -16.64 -79.32 -6.97
C GLU A 984 -17.15 -79.14 -8.42
N ILE A 985 -18.14 -78.28 -8.66
CA ILE A 985 -18.64 -78.00 -10.03
C ILE A 985 -17.64 -77.13 -10.82
N ILE A 986 -16.85 -76.30 -10.14
CA ILE A 986 -15.90 -75.36 -10.78
C ILE A 986 -14.73 -76.10 -11.44
N GLU A 987 -14.39 -77.31 -11.01
CA GLU A 987 -13.27 -78.08 -11.56
C GLU A 987 -13.61 -78.99 -12.76
N GLN A 988 -14.90 -79.18 -13.11
CA GLN A 988 -15.29 -80.17 -14.14
C GLN A 988 -15.76 -79.61 -15.50
N GLU A 989 -16.17 -78.34 -15.63
CA GLU A 989 -16.58 -77.79 -16.95
C GLU A 989 -15.40 -77.46 -17.90
N ILE A 990 -14.20 -78.00 -17.63
CA ILE A 990 -13.14 -78.13 -18.62
C ILE A 990 -13.49 -79.24 -19.64
N LYS A 991 -14.48 -78.97 -20.53
CA LYS A 991 -14.65 -79.48 -21.93
C LYS A 991 -16.07 -79.26 -22.46
N GLY A 992 -16.19 -78.75 -23.70
CA GLY A 992 -17.30 -79.08 -24.60
C GLY A 992 -18.02 -77.93 -25.30
N PHE A 993 -17.61 -77.60 -26.53
CA PHE A 993 -18.44 -76.81 -27.47
C PHE A 993 -19.47 -77.73 -28.16
N MET A 994 -20.71 -77.26 -28.36
CA MET A 994 -21.63 -77.49 -29.52
C MET A 994 -23.10 -77.14 -29.16
N THR A 995 -23.97 -76.59 -30.03
CA THR A 995 -23.80 -75.96 -31.36
C THR A 995 -24.90 -74.92 -31.67
N PHE A 996 -24.82 -74.30 -32.84
CA PHE A 996 -25.50 -73.08 -33.30
C PHE A 996 -26.91 -73.26 -33.93
N GLU A 997 -27.45 -74.48 -34.03
CA GLU A 997 -28.53 -74.78 -34.99
C GLU A 997 -29.99 -74.68 -34.48
N GLU A 998 -30.27 -74.72 -33.17
CA GLU A 998 -31.66 -74.81 -32.67
C GLU A 998 -32.40 -73.45 -32.55
N ALA A 999 -31.69 -72.32 -32.53
CA ALA A 999 -32.29 -70.99 -32.33
C ALA A 999 -32.70 -70.26 -33.64
N LEU A 1000 -32.67 -70.95 -34.79
CA LEU A 1000 -32.84 -70.31 -36.11
C LEU A 1000 -34.31 -70.17 -36.57
N GLU A 1001 -35.27 -70.76 -35.84
CA GLU A 1001 -36.69 -70.80 -36.21
C GLU A 1001 -37.63 -70.03 -35.26
N GLN A 1002 -37.76 -68.71 -35.46
CA GLN A 1002 -39.02 -68.08 -35.91
C GLN A 1002 -38.84 -66.57 -36.17
N LYS A 1003 -39.72 -65.99 -37.01
CA LYS A 1003 -39.37 -64.83 -37.86
C LYS A 1003 -40.56 -63.89 -38.11
N LYS A 1004 -40.29 -62.60 -38.39
CA LYS A 1004 -41.20 -61.53 -38.89
C LYS A 1004 -42.09 -60.87 -37.80
N LEU A 1005 -42.46 -59.58 -37.86
CA LEU A 1005 -42.15 -58.40 -38.72
C LEU A 1005 -42.43 -57.12 -37.84
N PHE A 1006 -42.38 -55.84 -38.24
CA PHE A 1006 -42.44 -55.20 -39.56
C PHE A 1006 -41.33 -54.14 -39.77
N LEU A 1007 -41.66 -52.91 -40.19
CA LEU A 1007 -40.75 -51.78 -40.46
C LEU A 1007 -41.44 -50.45 -40.13
N LEU A 1008 -40.64 -49.40 -39.88
CA LEU A 1008 -40.77 -48.13 -40.59
C LEU A 1008 -39.44 -47.34 -40.47
N ASP A 1009 -38.97 -46.79 -41.60
CA ASP A 1009 -37.70 -46.07 -41.69
C ASP A 1009 -37.79 -44.61 -41.25
N TYR A 1010 -36.64 -44.00 -40.97
CA TYR A 1010 -36.46 -42.55 -41.06
C TYR A 1010 -35.20 -42.25 -41.88
N HIS A 1011 -35.41 -41.62 -43.04
CA HIS A 1011 -34.36 -41.06 -43.88
C HIS A 1011 -34.48 -39.53 -43.87
N ASP A 1012 -33.47 -38.86 -44.42
CA ASP A 1012 -33.45 -37.42 -44.75
C ASP A 1012 -33.56 -36.42 -43.58
N LEU A 1013 -32.41 -35.86 -43.20
CA LEU A 1013 -32.32 -34.48 -42.72
C LEU A 1013 -30.97 -33.84 -43.08
N LEU A 1014 -30.73 -33.71 -44.40
CA LEU A 1014 -29.75 -32.78 -44.95
C LEU A 1014 -30.41 -31.41 -45.22
N LEU A 1015 -29.59 -30.37 -45.16
CA LEU A 1015 -29.90 -28.96 -45.45
C LEU A 1015 -30.29 -28.73 -46.93
N PRO A 1016 -30.79 -27.55 -47.38
CA PRO A 1016 -30.97 -26.28 -46.65
C PRO A 1016 -32.32 -25.53 -46.90
N ASN A 1017 -32.39 -24.28 -46.40
CA ASN A 1017 -33.11 -23.09 -46.90
C ASN A 1017 -34.35 -22.55 -46.14
N THR A 1018 -34.16 -21.34 -45.63
CA THR A 1018 -35.08 -20.18 -45.60
C THR A 1018 -36.51 -20.34 -45.07
N GLU A 1019 -36.75 -19.82 -43.87
CA GLU A 1019 -37.49 -18.56 -43.74
C GLU A 1019 -37.00 -17.76 -42.51
N THR A 1020 -37.11 -16.43 -42.54
CA THR A 1020 -36.56 -15.53 -41.52
C THR A 1020 -37.58 -15.19 -40.44
N ALA A 1021 -37.28 -15.53 -39.18
CA ALA A 1021 -38.01 -15.00 -38.03
C ALA A 1021 -37.45 -13.62 -37.62
N THR A 1022 -38.04 -12.55 -38.14
CA THR A 1022 -37.66 -11.17 -37.82
C THR A 1022 -38.00 -10.83 -36.37
N ILE A 1023 -37.08 -10.18 -35.64
CA ILE A 1023 -37.40 -9.50 -34.38
C ILE A 1023 -37.90 -8.09 -34.73
N GLU A 1024 -39.21 -7.87 -34.71
CA GLU A 1024 -39.78 -6.52 -34.86
C GLU A 1024 -39.71 -5.74 -33.54
N LEU A 1025 -39.02 -4.59 -33.57
CA LEU A 1025 -39.07 -3.59 -32.51
C LEU A 1025 -40.35 -2.75 -32.64
N THR A 1026 -41.43 -3.16 -31.96
CA THR A 1026 -42.65 -2.35 -31.85
C THR A 1026 -42.52 -1.31 -30.74
N HIS A 1027 -42.35 -0.04 -31.09
CA HIS A 1027 -42.50 1.06 -30.12
C HIS A 1027 -43.94 1.13 -29.56
N PRO A 1028 -44.14 1.21 -28.24
CA PRO A 1028 -45.45 1.53 -27.67
C PRO A 1028 -45.72 3.05 -27.75
N PRO A 1029 -46.89 3.49 -28.24
CA PRO A 1029 -47.25 4.91 -28.24
C PRO A 1029 -47.72 5.39 -26.86
N ASN A 1030 -47.18 6.53 -26.41
CA ASN A 1030 -47.67 7.41 -25.33
C ASN A 1030 -47.76 6.85 -23.88
N ASN A 1031 -46.94 7.42 -23.00
CA ASN A 1031 -47.24 7.68 -21.58
C ASN A 1031 -47.70 6.50 -20.69
N GLY A 1032 -47.00 5.36 -20.77
CA GLY A 1032 -47.09 4.28 -19.78
C GLY A 1032 -45.71 3.83 -19.32
N LYS A 1033 -45.51 3.64 -18.00
CA LYS A 1033 -44.29 2.99 -17.48
C LYS A 1033 -44.22 1.54 -18.01
N PRO A 1034 -43.04 1.00 -18.36
CA PRO A 1034 -42.93 -0.38 -18.82
C PRO A 1034 -43.33 -1.35 -17.70
N GLN A 1035 -44.45 -2.05 -17.89
CA GLN A 1035 -44.85 -3.15 -17.01
C GLN A 1035 -44.24 -4.45 -17.51
N TRP A 1036 -43.28 -4.99 -16.76
CA TRP A 1036 -42.81 -6.37 -16.91
C TRP A 1036 -43.96 -7.32 -16.61
N LYS A 1037 -44.64 -7.81 -17.66
CA LYS A 1037 -45.72 -8.78 -17.53
C LYS A 1037 -45.13 -10.17 -17.30
N HIS A 1038 -44.76 -10.45 -16.05
CA HIS A 1038 -44.20 -11.73 -15.61
C HIS A 1038 -45.10 -12.90 -16.06
N VAL A 1039 -44.65 -13.63 -17.08
CA VAL A 1039 -45.17 -14.96 -17.38
C VAL A 1039 -44.51 -15.91 -16.37
N TYR A 1040 -45.13 -16.07 -15.21
CA TYR A 1040 -44.77 -17.11 -14.26
C TYR A 1040 -45.07 -18.49 -14.89
N ALA A 1041 -44.07 -19.06 -15.56
CA ALA A 1041 -43.97 -20.50 -15.66
C ALA A 1041 -43.67 -21.03 -14.24
N PRO A 1042 -44.50 -21.92 -13.66
CA PRO A 1042 -44.30 -22.39 -12.29
C PRO A 1042 -43.16 -23.42 -12.24
N CYS A 1043 -41.91 -22.94 -12.16
CA CYS A 1043 -40.69 -23.75 -12.07
C CYS A 1043 -40.49 -24.40 -10.68
N TRP A 1044 -41.52 -25.06 -10.15
CA TRP A 1044 -41.44 -25.92 -8.97
C TRP A 1044 -41.53 -27.41 -9.39
N ASP A 1045 -40.89 -28.28 -8.62
CA ASP A 1045 -40.82 -29.75 -8.79
C ASP A 1045 -39.96 -30.32 -9.95
N ALA A 1046 -39.19 -29.49 -10.66
CA ALA A 1046 -38.21 -29.96 -11.65
C ALA A 1046 -37.17 -30.95 -11.06
N SER A 1047 -36.82 -30.80 -9.78
CA SER A 1047 -35.91 -31.69 -9.06
C SER A 1047 -36.48 -33.09 -8.82
N SER A 1048 -37.78 -33.20 -8.51
CA SER A 1048 -38.48 -34.49 -8.39
C SER A 1048 -38.65 -35.16 -9.75
N TRP A 1049 -38.93 -34.37 -10.80
CA TRP A 1049 -39.04 -34.88 -12.17
C TRP A 1049 -37.70 -35.40 -12.70
N LEU A 1050 -36.60 -34.68 -12.48
CA LEU A 1050 -35.25 -35.15 -12.81
C LEU A 1050 -34.84 -36.38 -11.99
N TRP A 1051 -35.17 -36.47 -10.69
CA TRP A 1051 -34.92 -37.68 -9.90
C TRP A 1051 -35.72 -38.89 -10.37
N LYS A 1052 -36.98 -38.70 -10.79
CA LYS A 1052 -37.83 -39.75 -11.37
C LYS A 1052 -37.32 -40.18 -12.74
N LEU A 1053 -36.94 -39.23 -13.60
CA LEU A 1053 -36.30 -39.52 -14.90
C LEU A 1053 -34.96 -40.22 -14.73
N ALA A 1054 -34.15 -39.86 -13.75
CA ALA A 1054 -32.90 -40.56 -13.43
C ALA A 1054 -33.17 -42.00 -13.01
N LYS A 1055 -34.09 -42.24 -12.05
CA LYS A 1055 -34.45 -43.62 -11.65
C LYS A 1055 -35.01 -44.45 -12.80
N VAL A 1056 -35.90 -43.89 -13.62
CA VAL A 1056 -36.51 -44.60 -14.76
C VAL A 1056 -35.50 -44.84 -15.89
N ARG A 1057 -34.65 -43.85 -16.24
CA ARG A 1057 -33.62 -44.05 -17.27
C ARG A 1057 -32.52 -45.01 -16.83
N VAL A 1058 -32.05 -44.94 -15.57
CA VAL A 1058 -31.03 -45.89 -15.09
C VAL A 1058 -31.58 -47.32 -15.13
N LEU A 1059 -32.79 -47.57 -14.63
CA LEU A 1059 -33.40 -48.90 -14.70
C LEU A 1059 -33.69 -49.36 -16.14
N ALA A 1060 -34.14 -48.47 -17.02
CA ALA A 1060 -34.38 -48.81 -18.43
C ALA A 1060 -33.07 -49.10 -19.21
N HIS A 1061 -31.98 -48.39 -18.92
CA HIS A 1061 -30.70 -48.61 -19.59
C HIS A 1061 -30.04 -49.91 -19.10
N PHE A 1062 -30.12 -50.22 -17.79
CA PHE A 1062 -29.67 -51.50 -17.24
C PHE A 1062 -30.39 -52.71 -17.86
N ALA A 1063 -31.67 -52.57 -18.22
CA ALA A 1063 -32.45 -53.63 -18.87
C ALA A 1063 -32.13 -53.82 -20.36
N GLN A 1064 -31.30 -52.96 -20.98
CA GLN A 1064 -31.14 -52.91 -22.44
C GLN A 1064 -29.68 -52.99 -22.93
N VAL A 1065 -28.70 -53.00 -22.03
CA VAL A 1065 -27.25 -53.06 -22.38
C VAL A 1065 -26.68 -54.50 -22.38
N THR A 1066 -27.40 -55.49 -21.85
CA THR A 1066 -26.93 -56.90 -21.80
C THR A 1066 -26.96 -57.63 -23.15
N ILE A 1067 -27.33 -56.97 -24.25
CA ILE A 1067 -27.33 -57.56 -25.60
C ILE A 1067 -26.78 -56.56 -26.63
N SER A 1068 -25.60 -56.91 -27.18
CA SER A 1068 -24.95 -56.37 -28.40
C SER A 1068 -24.28 -54.98 -28.37
N SER A 1069 -23.16 -54.90 -29.12
CA SER A 1069 -22.35 -53.74 -29.53
C SER A 1069 -21.49 -53.02 -28.47
N ASN A 1070 -20.16 -53.03 -28.71
CA ASN A 1070 -19.11 -52.44 -27.88
C ASN A 1070 -18.95 -50.91 -28.12
N TYR A 1071 -19.98 -50.09 -27.84
CA TYR A 1071 -19.85 -48.62 -27.90
C TYR A 1071 -20.57 -47.90 -26.75
N VAL A 1072 -19.77 -47.32 -25.83
CA VAL A 1072 -20.26 -46.47 -24.74
C VAL A 1072 -20.32 -45.00 -25.20
N PRO A 1073 -21.38 -44.23 -24.88
CA PRO A 1073 -21.46 -42.83 -25.29
C PRO A 1073 -20.51 -41.93 -24.50
N VAL A 1074 -19.59 -41.28 -25.22
CA VAL A 1074 -19.17 -39.87 -25.08
C VAL A 1074 -19.37 -39.26 -23.68
N ASN A 1075 -18.34 -39.31 -22.84
CA ASN A 1075 -18.28 -38.54 -21.59
C ASN A 1075 -16.95 -37.80 -21.41
N PHE A 1076 -16.54 -37.06 -22.45
CA PHE A 1076 -15.22 -36.45 -22.53
C PHE A 1076 -15.03 -35.26 -21.58
N GLY A 1077 -14.03 -35.36 -20.71
CA GLY A 1077 -13.32 -34.20 -20.11
C GLY A 1077 -14.12 -33.26 -19.21
N GLN A 1078 -15.27 -33.67 -18.63
CA GLN A 1078 -16.11 -32.73 -17.86
C GLN A 1078 -15.35 -32.01 -16.74
N TYR A 1079 -14.44 -32.70 -16.05
CA TYR A 1079 -13.63 -32.12 -14.97
C TYR A 1079 -12.73 -30.97 -15.43
N ASP A 1080 -12.10 -31.06 -16.60
CA ASP A 1080 -11.18 -30.00 -17.06
C ASP A 1080 -11.95 -28.72 -17.49
N TYR A 1081 -13.26 -28.80 -17.75
CA TYR A 1081 -14.13 -27.64 -18.09
C TYR A 1081 -15.12 -27.21 -16.98
N ALA A 1082 -15.32 -28.02 -15.93
CA ALA A 1082 -16.31 -27.76 -14.87
C ALA A 1082 -15.87 -28.19 -13.46
N GLY A 1083 -14.71 -28.84 -13.30
CA GLY A 1083 -14.20 -29.34 -12.03
C GLY A 1083 -13.90 -28.22 -11.03
N TYR A 1084 -13.48 -27.04 -11.50
CA TYR A 1084 -13.43 -25.82 -10.70
C TYR A 1084 -14.82 -25.18 -10.63
N PHE A 1085 -15.57 -25.45 -9.55
CA PHE A 1085 -16.99 -25.09 -9.46
C PHE A 1085 -17.29 -23.59 -9.50
N PRO A 1086 -16.40 -22.64 -9.08
CA PRO A 1086 -16.67 -21.21 -9.24
C PRO A 1086 -16.87 -20.77 -10.69
N ASN A 1087 -16.30 -21.49 -11.67
CA ASN A 1087 -16.51 -21.22 -13.10
C ASN A 1087 -17.91 -21.66 -13.57
N ARG A 1088 -18.56 -22.60 -12.86
CA ARG A 1088 -19.88 -23.18 -13.19
C ARG A 1088 -20.65 -23.55 -11.91
N PRO A 1089 -21.06 -22.56 -11.08
CA PRO A 1089 -21.72 -22.84 -9.81
C PRO A 1089 -23.10 -23.47 -10.05
N THR A 1090 -23.34 -24.64 -9.47
CA THR A 1090 -24.56 -25.44 -9.71
C THR A 1090 -25.78 -24.95 -8.94
N ILE A 1091 -25.57 -24.06 -7.96
CA ILE A 1091 -26.61 -23.49 -7.08
C ILE A 1091 -26.20 -22.05 -6.78
N ALA A 1092 -27.10 -21.09 -7.03
CA ALA A 1092 -27.04 -19.75 -6.46
C ALA A 1092 -27.82 -19.73 -5.13
N ARG A 1093 -27.24 -19.16 -4.07
CA ARG A 1093 -27.78 -19.23 -2.69
C ARG A 1093 -28.38 -17.92 -2.16
N THR A 1094 -28.09 -16.79 -2.77
CA THR A 1094 -28.50 -15.44 -2.36
C THR A 1094 -29.21 -14.71 -3.49
N LYS A 1095 -29.90 -13.62 -3.14
CA LYS A 1095 -30.38 -12.59 -4.07
C LYS A 1095 -29.20 -11.73 -4.57
N MET A 1096 -29.44 -10.90 -5.59
CA MET A 1096 -28.54 -9.80 -5.89
C MET A 1096 -28.50 -8.78 -4.73
N PRO A 1097 -27.34 -8.14 -4.43
CA PRO A 1097 -27.20 -7.25 -3.26
C PRO A 1097 -28.06 -5.97 -3.29
N ASN A 1098 -28.74 -5.70 -4.40
CA ASN A 1098 -29.64 -4.56 -4.62
C ASN A 1098 -31.14 -4.93 -4.63
N GLU A 1099 -31.51 -6.20 -4.36
CA GLU A 1099 -32.92 -6.64 -4.26
C GLU A 1099 -33.55 -6.33 -2.88
N ASP A 1100 -33.85 -5.05 -2.64
CA ASP A 1100 -34.40 -4.51 -1.39
C ASP A 1100 -33.53 -4.81 -0.14
N PRO A 1101 -32.22 -4.46 -0.13
CA PRO A 1101 -31.33 -4.76 0.98
C PRO A 1101 -31.68 -3.95 2.25
N THR A 1102 -31.44 -4.53 3.42
CA THR A 1102 -31.33 -3.75 4.66
C THR A 1102 -30.08 -2.86 4.64
N PRO A 1103 -30.05 -1.75 5.41
CA PRO A 1103 -28.85 -0.93 5.56
C PRO A 1103 -27.62 -1.74 5.98
N GLU A 1104 -27.81 -2.73 6.86
CA GLU A 1104 -26.76 -3.63 7.35
C GLU A 1104 -26.23 -4.57 6.24
N GLU A 1105 -27.09 -5.11 5.38
CA GLU A 1105 -26.69 -5.91 4.22
C GLU A 1105 -25.94 -5.06 3.18
N TRP A 1106 -26.39 -3.83 2.92
CA TRP A 1106 -25.72 -2.93 1.99
C TRP A 1106 -24.35 -2.49 2.50
N GLN A 1107 -24.22 -2.12 3.78
CA GLN A 1107 -22.94 -1.79 4.41
C GLN A 1107 -22.00 -3.01 4.46
N THR A 1108 -22.53 -4.22 4.63
CA THR A 1108 -21.75 -5.47 4.52
C THR A 1108 -21.22 -5.67 3.10
N PHE A 1109 -22.04 -5.42 2.06
CA PHE A 1109 -21.60 -5.48 0.66
C PHE A 1109 -20.56 -4.43 0.31
N LEU A 1110 -20.68 -3.19 0.82
CA LEU A 1110 -19.69 -2.15 0.60
C LEU A 1110 -18.33 -2.50 1.24
N LYS A 1111 -18.32 -2.98 2.50
CA LYS A 1111 -17.07 -3.31 3.20
C LYS A 1111 -16.45 -4.65 2.77
N ASN A 1112 -17.24 -5.65 2.38
CA ASN A 1112 -16.71 -6.95 1.96
C ASN A 1112 -17.57 -7.57 0.83
N PRO A 1113 -17.38 -7.12 -0.43
CA PRO A 1113 -18.07 -7.69 -1.58
C PRO A 1113 -17.68 -9.14 -1.87
N GLU A 1114 -16.45 -9.57 -1.53
CA GLU A 1114 -16.01 -10.96 -1.73
C GLU A 1114 -16.88 -11.93 -0.94
N LEU A 1115 -17.14 -11.66 0.34
CA LEU A 1115 -18.00 -12.47 1.21
C LEU A 1115 -19.43 -12.55 0.67
N VAL A 1116 -19.95 -11.47 0.07
CA VAL A 1116 -21.28 -11.48 -0.55
C VAL A 1116 -21.30 -12.34 -1.81
N LEU A 1117 -20.26 -12.27 -2.65
CA LEU A 1117 -20.07 -13.15 -3.82
C LEU A 1117 -19.90 -14.62 -3.42
N LEU A 1118 -19.12 -14.91 -2.38
CA LEU A 1118 -18.92 -16.27 -1.84
C LEU A 1118 -20.20 -16.86 -1.25
N ASN A 1119 -21.07 -16.01 -0.69
CA ASN A 1119 -22.40 -16.42 -0.24
C ASN A 1119 -23.35 -16.75 -1.41
N CYS A 1120 -23.07 -16.31 -2.64
CA CYS A 1120 -23.80 -16.76 -3.83
C CYS A 1120 -23.50 -18.22 -4.18
N PHE A 1121 -22.26 -18.68 -3.98
CA PHE A 1121 -21.80 -20.02 -4.38
C PHE A 1121 -22.42 -21.16 -3.54
N PRO A 1122 -22.39 -22.42 -4.03
CA PRO A 1122 -22.79 -23.59 -3.24
C PRO A 1122 -22.07 -23.66 -1.88
N SER A 1123 -22.73 -24.19 -0.84
CA SER A 1123 -22.10 -24.47 0.46
C SER A 1123 -20.91 -25.43 0.33
N GLN A 1124 -20.02 -25.46 1.34
CA GLN A 1124 -18.84 -26.36 1.33
C GLN A 1124 -19.24 -27.81 1.04
N VAL A 1125 -20.37 -28.25 1.62
CA VAL A 1125 -20.96 -29.58 1.42
C VAL A 1125 -21.46 -29.77 -0.03
N GLN A 1126 -22.13 -28.78 -0.62
CA GLN A 1126 -22.64 -28.85 -1.98
C GLN A 1126 -21.50 -28.83 -3.01
N GLY A 1127 -20.51 -27.95 -2.87
CA GLY A 1127 -19.33 -27.89 -3.72
C GLY A 1127 -18.54 -29.20 -3.71
N THR A 1128 -18.23 -29.74 -2.52
CA THR A 1128 -17.55 -31.04 -2.38
C THR A 1128 -18.29 -32.17 -3.09
N LYS A 1129 -19.63 -32.25 -2.95
CA LYS A 1129 -20.44 -33.27 -3.63
C LYS A 1129 -20.41 -33.13 -5.16
N VAL A 1130 -20.43 -31.90 -5.68
CA VAL A 1130 -20.35 -31.61 -7.13
C VAL A 1130 -18.99 -31.99 -7.69
N MET A 1131 -17.90 -31.56 -7.03
CA MET A 1131 -16.53 -31.90 -7.42
C MET A 1131 -16.32 -33.42 -7.51
N PHE A 1132 -16.74 -34.15 -6.47
CA PHE A 1132 -16.60 -35.61 -6.40
C PHE A 1132 -17.42 -36.34 -7.48
N ILE A 1133 -18.62 -35.85 -7.81
CA ILE A 1133 -19.43 -36.40 -8.90
C ILE A 1133 -18.75 -36.14 -10.26
N LEU A 1134 -18.20 -34.94 -10.50
CA LEU A 1134 -17.52 -34.60 -11.76
C LEU A 1134 -16.22 -35.39 -11.96
N ASP A 1135 -15.45 -35.62 -10.90
CA ASP A 1135 -14.21 -36.42 -10.93
C ASP A 1135 -14.50 -37.90 -11.28
N VAL A 1136 -15.47 -38.50 -10.59
CA VAL A 1136 -15.93 -39.88 -10.86
C VAL A 1136 -16.51 -40.02 -12.27
N LEU A 1137 -17.25 -39.03 -12.77
CA LEU A 1137 -17.81 -39.06 -14.13
C LEU A 1137 -16.76 -38.81 -15.23
N SER A 1138 -15.64 -38.15 -14.93
CA SER A 1138 -14.58 -37.83 -15.91
C SER A 1138 -13.44 -38.86 -15.94
N SER A 1139 -13.55 -39.94 -15.15
CA SER A 1139 -12.52 -40.96 -15.03
C SER A 1139 -12.74 -42.08 -16.06
N HIS A 1140 -11.79 -42.22 -17.00
CA HIS A 1140 -11.77 -43.32 -17.98
C HIS A 1140 -11.50 -44.69 -17.34
N SER A 1141 -12.20 -45.73 -17.81
CA SER A 1141 -11.89 -47.12 -17.46
C SER A 1141 -10.72 -47.68 -18.31
N PRO A 1142 -9.81 -48.51 -17.76
CA PRO A 1142 -8.64 -49.01 -18.49
C PRO A 1142 -8.93 -49.91 -19.71
N ASP A 1143 -10.17 -50.37 -19.85
CA ASP A 1143 -10.68 -51.23 -20.92
C ASP A 1143 -11.49 -50.48 -22.00
N GLU A 1144 -11.57 -49.14 -21.92
CA GLU A 1144 -12.22 -48.32 -22.95
C GLU A 1144 -11.52 -48.40 -24.31
N LYS A 1145 -12.29 -48.77 -25.35
CA LYS A 1145 -11.83 -48.88 -26.74
C LYS A 1145 -12.25 -47.67 -27.55
N TYR A 1146 -11.28 -46.99 -28.16
CA TYR A 1146 -11.55 -45.86 -29.07
C TYR A 1146 -11.95 -46.36 -30.46
N ILE A 1147 -12.86 -45.61 -31.10
CA ILE A 1147 -13.38 -45.90 -32.43
C ILE A 1147 -12.22 -46.01 -33.43
N GLY A 1148 -12.10 -47.17 -34.07
CA GLY A 1148 -11.09 -47.41 -35.10
C GLY A 1148 -9.69 -47.79 -34.61
N ILE A 1149 -9.45 -47.99 -33.30
CA ILE A 1149 -8.19 -48.63 -32.82
C ILE A 1149 -8.26 -50.13 -33.09
N ASP A 1150 -9.18 -50.83 -32.40
CA ASP A 1150 -9.29 -52.29 -32.48
C ASP A 1150 -10.19 -52.70 -33.65
N MET A 1151 -9.68 -53.62 -34.48
CA MET A 1151 -10.45 -54.29 -35.52
C MET A 1151 -10.94 -55.65 -35.01
N GLU A 1152 -12.25 -55.90 -35.09
CA GLU A 1152 -12.81 -57.20 -34.73
C GLU A 1152 -12.24 -58.31 -35.63
N ALA A 1153 -11.92 -59.47 -35.05
CA ALA A 1153 -11.25 -60.57 -35.78
C ALA A 1153 -12.07 -61.08 -36.98
N ALA A 1154 -13.40 -60.97 -36.92
CA ALA A 1154 -14.31 -61.28 -38.03
C ALA A 1154 -14.21 -60.28 -39.20
N TRP A 1155 -13.79 -59.04 -38.96
CA TRP A 1155 -13.57 -58.03 -39.99
C TRP A 1155 -12.18 -58.16 -40.65
N GLU A 1156 -11.18 -58.62 -39.89
CA GLU A 1156 -9.85 -58.90 -40.42
C GLU A 1156 -9.84 -60.04 -41.46
N ALA A 1157 -10.76 -61.01 -41.32
CA ALA A 1157 -10.93 -62.11 -42.26
C ALA A 1157 -11.51 -61.69 -43.63
N GLU A 1158 -12.18 -60.54 -43.73
CA GLU A 1158 -12.83 -60.05 -44.95
C GLU A 1158 -12.04 -58.88 -45.58
N PRO A 1159 -11.33 -59.09 -46.71
CA PRO A 1159 -10.40 -58.09 -47.26
C PRO A 1159 -11.01 -56.72 -47.52
N VAL A 1160 -12.28 -56.66 -47.94
CA VAL A 1160 -12.99 -55.41 -48.23
C VAL A 1160 -13.27 -54.63 -46.93
N ILE A 1161 -13.67 -55.32 -45.86
CA ILE A 1161 -13.95 -54.69 -44.57
C ILE A 1161 -12.65 -54.24 -43.91
N LYS A 1162 -11.59 -55.06 -43.97
CA LYS A 1162 -10.25 -54.70 -43.49
C LYS A 1162 -9.69 -53.46 -44.18
N ILE A 1163 -9.82 -53.33 -45.51
CA ILE A 1163 -9.42 -52.13 -46.25
C ILE A 1163 -10.24 -50.91 -45.80
N ALA A 1164 -11.57 -51.04 -45.71
CA ALA A 1164 -12.44 -49.94 -45.27
C ALA A 1164 -12.14 -49.48 -43.83
N PHE A 1165 -11.82 -50.41 -42.92
CA PHE A 1165 -11.41 -50.11 -41.55
C PHE A 1165 -10.06 -49.37 -41.50
N HIS A 1166 -9.08 -49.78 -42.30
CA HIS A 1166 -7.80 -49.06 -42.39
C HIS A 1166 -7.92 -47.67 -43.02
N ASP A 1167 -8.77 -47.50 -44.04
CA ASP A 1167 -9.09 -46.18 -44.61
C ASP A 1167 -9.81 -45.27 -43.59
N PHE A 1168 -10.73 -45.84 -42.81
CA PHE A 1168 -11.41 -45.12 -41.72
C PHE A 1168 -10.44 -44.71 -40.61
N ASN A 1169 -9.56 -45.61 -40.14
CA ASN A 1169 -8.49 -45.29 -39.18
C ASN A 1169 -7.57 -44.16 -39.69
N ARG A 1170 -7.17 -44.20 -40.96
CA ARG A 1170 -6.38 -43.12 -41.59
C ARG A 1170 -7.13 -41.79 -41.54
N ARG A 1171 -8.41 -41.79 -41.91
CA ARG A 1171 -9.23 -40.57 -41.98
C ARG A 1171 -9.52 -39.97 -40.61
N LEU A 1172 -9.58 -40.78 -39.55
CA LEU A 1172 -9.61 -40.31 -38.16
C LEU A 1172 -8.28 -39.61 -37.78
N LYS A 1173 -7.13 -40.14 -38.18
CA LYS A 1173 -5.81 -39.51 -37.94
C LYS A 1173 -5.65 -38.20 -38.73
N GLU A 1174 -6.16 -38.16 -39.95
CA GLU A 1174 -6.24 -36.93 -40.77
C GLU A 1174 -7.09 -35.86 -40.07
N LEU A 1175 -8.26 -36.23 -39.52
CA LEU A 1175 -9.12 -35.32 -38.76
C LEU A 1175 -8.45 -34.83 -37.47
N GLU A 1176 -7.69 -35.67 -36.78
CA GLU A 1176 -6.94 -35.27 -35.58
C GLU A 1176 -5.85 -34.25 -35.91
N CYS A 1177 -5.10 -34.48 -36.99
CA CYS A 1177 -4.11 -33.51 -37.49
C CYS A 1177 -4.77 -32.16 -37.86
N VAL A 1178 -5.97 -32.17 -38.45
CA VAL A 1178 -6.74 -30.93 -38.72
C VAL A 1178 -7.22 -30.25 -37.43
N ILE A 1179 -7.52 -31.00 -36.36
CA ILE A 1179 -7.83 -30.43 -35.04
C ILE A 1179 -6.58 -29.79 -34.43
N ASP A 1180 -5.43 -30.45 -34.47
CA ASP A 1180 -4.18 -29.91 -33.93
C ASP A 1180 -3.68 -28.69 -34.70
N LEU A 1181 -3.75 -28.69 -36.03
CA LEU A 1181 -3.45 -27.51 -36.86
C LEU A 1181 -4.33 -26.32 -36.46
N ARG A 1182 -5.63 -26.53 -36.21
CA ARG A 1182 -6.57 -25.49 -35.74
C ARG A 1182 -6.38 -25.08 -34.28
N ASN A 1183 -5.75 -25.91 -33.47
CA ASN A 1183 -5.39 -25.58 -32.09
C ASN A 1183 -4.05 -24.83 -32.00
N ASN A 1184 -3.27 -24.82 -33.09
CA ASN A 1184 -1.99 -24.09 -33.23
C ASN A 1184 -2.08 -22.89 -34.19
N ASP A 1185 -3.27 -22.54 -34.68
CA ASP A 1185 -3.50 -21.41 -35.59
C ASP A 1185 -3.79 -20.13 -34.77
N PRO A 1186 -2.90 -19.12 -34.78
CA PRO A 1186 -3.09 -17.90 -34.01
C PRO A 1186 -4.27 -17.05 -34.49
N ASN A 1187 -4.80 -17.29 -35.69
CA ASN A 1187 -6.00 -16.61 -36.20
C ASN A 1187 -7.30 -17.18 -35.59
N LEU A 1188 -7.21 -18.24 -34.77
CA LEU A 1188 -8.33 -18.89 -34.11
C LEU A 1188 -8.25 -18.69 -32.59
N SER A 1189 -8.38 -17.43 -32.13
CA SER A 1189 -8.22 -17.06 -30.70
C SER A 1189 -9.18 -17.75 -29.73
N ASN A 1190 -10.27 -18.35 -30.21
CA ASN A 1190 -11.15 -19.24 -29.43
C ASN A 1190 -10.56 -20.67 -29.21
N ARG A 1191 -9.33 -20.93 -29.67
CA ARG A 1191 -8.62 -22.23 -29.60
C ARG A 1191 -7.14 -22.07 -29.21
N TYR A 1192 -6.53 -20.96 -29.60
CA TYR A 1192 -5.13 -20.64 -29.39
C TYR A 1192 -5.01 -19.33 -28.60
N GLY A 1193 -4.30 -19.34 -27.48
CA GLY A 1193 -4.09 -18.14 -26.66
C GLY A 1193 -3.63 -18.46 -25.25
N ALA A 1194 -3.15 -17.45 -24.52
CA ALA A 1194 -2.49 -17.68 -23.24
C ALA A 1194 -3.44 -18.21 -22.15
N GLY A 1195 -3.13 -19.38 -21.61
CA GLY A 1195 -3.96 -20.10 -20.63
C GLY A 1195 -5.17 -20.84 -21.22
N LEU A 1196 -5.37 -20.82 -22.56
CA LEU A 1196 -6.45 -21.59 -23.18
C LEU A 1196 -6.09 -23.07 -23.30
N MET A 1197 -7.03 -23.93 -22.92
CA MET A 1197 -6.91 -25.36 -23.21
C MET A 1197 -7.17 -25.62 -24.71
N PRO A 1198 -6.26 -26.31 -25.43
CA PRO A 1198 -6.51 -26.75 -26.79
C PRO A 1198 -7.76 -27.62 -26.88
N TYR A 1199 -8.51 -27.51 -27.98
CA TYR A 1199 -9.77 -28.23 -28.14
C TYR A 1199 -9.55 -29.75 -28.33
N GLN A 1200 -9.69 -30.52 -27.25
CA GLN A 1200 -9.50 -31.99 -27.24
C GLN A 1200 -10.79 -32.79 -27.49
N LEU A 1201 -11.98 -32.22 -27.28
CA LEU A 1201 -13.25 -32.97 -27.15
C LEU A 1201 -13.73 -33.74 -28.39
N LEU A 1202 -13.09 -33.57 -29.55
CA LEU A 1202 -13.37 -34.32 -30.78
C LEU A 1202 -12.12 -35.04 -31.34
N LYS A 1203 -11.05 -35.18 -30.56
CA LYS A 1203 -9.92 -36.04 -30.95
C LYS A 1203 -10.36 -37.51 -30.97
N PRO A 1204 -10.21 -38.23 -32.09
CA PRO A 1204 -10.67 -39.62 -32.20
C PRO A 1204 -9.71 -40.62 -31.55
N PHE A 1205 -8.42 -40.30 -31.45
CA PHE A 1205 -7.46 -41.03 -30.63
C PHE A 1205 -7.02 -40.16 -29.46
N SER A 1206 -6.67 -40.80 -28.35
CA SER A 1206 -6.11 -40.13 -27.19
C SER A 1206 -4.83 -40.84 -26.78
N GLU A 1207 -3.68 -40.17 -26.96
CA GLU A 1207 -2.40 -40.58 -26.37
C GLU A 1207 -2.35 -40.35 -24.85
N VAL A 1208 -3.47 -39.91 -24.27
CA VAL A 1208 -3.60 -39.50 -22.87
C VAL A 1208 -3.43 -40.70 -21.91
N THR A 1209 -3.51 -41.94 -22.40
CA THR A 1209 -3.16 -43.17 -21.67
C THR A 1209 -1.74 -43.16 -21.09
N ASN A 1210 -0.79 -42.45 -21.72
CA ASN A 1210 0.56 -42.25 -21.17
C ASN A 1210 0.72 -40.97 -20.31
N LYS A 1211 -0.19 -39.98 -20.42
CA LYS A 1211 -0.13 -38.73 -19.63
C LYS A 1211 -0.99 -38.74 -18.36
N LEU A 1212 -2.10 -39.49 -18.31
CA LEU A 1212 -2.90 -39.67 -17.09
C LEU A 1212 -2.14 -40.42 -15.98
N ASN A 1213 -1.28 -41.37 -16.36
CA ASN A 1213 -0.38 -42.06 -15.42
C ASN A 1213 0.75 -41.17 -14.88
N THR A 1214 0.97 -39.98 -15.45
CA THR A 1214 1.98 -39.02 -15.01
C THR A 1214 1.40 -37.76 -14.34
N ARG A 1215 0.13 -37.79 -13.89
CA ARG A 1215 -0.36 -36.92 -12.79
C ARG A 1215 0.26 -37.34 -11.43
N ILE A 1216 1.59 -37.43 -11.37
CA ILE A 1216 2.38 -37.45 -10.14
C ILE A 1216 2.43 -36.00 -9.63
N ARG A 1217 2.35 -35.78 -8.31
CA ARG A 1217 2.58 -34.46 -7.72
C ARG A 1217 3.94 -33.91 -8.21
N PRO A 1218 4.08 -32.62 -8.56
CA PRO A 1218 5.34 -32.09 -9.08
C PRO A 1218 6.46 -32.32 -8.07
N ASP A 1219 7.45 -33.12 -8.45
CA ASP A 1219 8.66 -33.36 -7.66
C ASP A 1219 9.44 -32.03 -7.56
N ARG A 1220 9.36 -31.39 -6.38
CA ARG A 1220 10.07 -30.14 -6.09
C ARG A 1220 11.58 -30.32 -5.92
N SER A 1221 12.16 -31.50 -6.21
CA SER A 1221 13.54 -31.87 -5.86
C SER A 1221 14.47 -32.30 -7.01
N ARG A 1222 14.27 -31.81 -8.25
CA ARG A 1222 15.28 -31.91 -9.33
C ARG A 1222 15.39 -30.65 -10.22
N ARG A 1223 16.23 -29.69 -9.83
CA ARG A 1223 16.97 -28.86 -10.81
C ARG A 1223 18.09 -29.73 -11.39
N GLY A 1224 18.17 -29.86 -12.71
CA GLY A 1224 19.21 -30.65 -13.39
C GLY A 1224 19.24 -30.42 -14.90
N TYR A 1225 20.41 -30.12 -15.44
CA TYR A 1225 20.60 -29.79 -16.86
C TYR A 1225 20.25 -30.97 -17.79
N PRO A 1226 19.61 -30.72 -18.95
CA PRO A 1226 19.36 -31.76 -19.95
C PRO A 1226 20.66 -32.15 -20.67
N GLY A 1227 21.30 -33.23 -20.22
CA GLY A 1227 22.40 -33.86 -20.95
C GLY A 1227 21.93 -34.46 -22.28
N SER A 1228 22.73 -34.32 -23.33
CA SER A 1228 22.38 -34.74 -24.69
C SER A 1228 22.12 -36.24 -24.80
N ILE A 1229 21.00 -36.62 -25.43
CA ILE A 1229 20.78 -37.97 -25.97
C ILE A 1229 20.57 -37.85 -27.48
N ARG A 1230 21.24 -38.72 -28.25
CA ARG A 1230 21.19 -38.74 -29.71
C ARG A 1230 19.93 -39.43 -30.22
N ALA A 1231 19.45 -39.02 -31.40
CA ALA A 1231 18.51 -39.81 -32.17
C ALA A 1231 19.17 -41.12 -32.68
N PRO A 1232 18.45 -42.25 -32.70
CA PRO A 1232 18.58 -43.28 -33.73
C PRO A 1232 17.73 -42.92 -34.97
N ASP A 1233 18.04 -43.54 -36.11
CA ASP A 1233 17.43 -43.29 -37.43
C ASP A 1233 15.95 -43.70 -37.56
#